data_AF-A0A813DCT6-F1
#
_entry.id   AF-A0A813DCT6-F1
#
_cell.length_a   1.000
_cell.length_b   1.000
_cell.length_c   1.000
_cell.angle_alpha   90.00
_cell.angle_beta   90.00
_cell.angle_gamma   90.00
#
_symmetry.space_group_name_H-M   'P 1'
#
loop_
_entity.id
_entity.type
_entity.pdbx_description
1 polymer ?
#
loop_
_entity_poly.entity_id
_entity_poly.type
_entity_poly.pdbx_seq_one_letter_code
_entity_poly.pdbx_strand_id
1 'polypeptide(L)'
;MGKSDPYCTCEIAGKPHTQLKTKVIDDTLDPVWNHTSSMGGYAVGDSLEFAVWDSDSFKSDDLLGRATLSSSRFQDACFDGELELREAGKNIKAFLRVRVALVGNDLQPPAPTSKPLPPAPTSVPLPKPPSPAPKSVATPLPAAPAPSPKQPSSPPKPLSTPTTPAAPATLPKPSPAPKPSPTTPPASKPSPTPQTASKPSPTLPPASKPTPTPPPAPSTSKPIIQRKPQQKPKPTPGAARQEPRKRNWSDADPKKWVFADVEYGGSYSYANGKEPQKQEVKGPIAEGLATLHAKPAEYDGLFHQSNMPNWPPDQQKYTLVMRTGSGFSVREQAGGGFTWVAAKYQDLPGDMKILPDRHTDSLLATFGGQTLSTLAPGRGVGCADVPFLKIVGQVDPSDIAQGGVGDCWLLSAISALAEYSGAIERLFRKTQNIHKLPADTSNMYTVSLYDVASWVEVDVLVDERLCGKSDSSGLLGCHPSVDGELWVCYLEKAVAAHCGGWDKLQGGTCVHAWRILTGCKEQYSFHKDDAGTGKFRCSGTLNPNTEKWETLANSPHDGFRGLWPMPWPEVGGGGGLKLALGEQEMFERMCAWDDANYIMACGTRKGSDKEDHDGIVDGHAYTILSCIDNAGGTEFDMIKVRNPWGHGEFSSGMWDDDGPGWDKYPDVKAACNPVQADDGIFWVDAAEFFKYFETIYLCACDISKFVA
;
A
#
# COMPACT_ATOMS: atom_id res chain seq x y z
N MET A 1 33.66 18.64 29.29
CA MET A 1 32.44 18.00 29.81
C MET A 1 31.29 18.70 29.10
N GLY A 2 30.50 17.96 28.33
CA GLY A 2 29.14 18.43 28.01
C GLY A 2 28.26 18.28 29.25
N LYS A 3 27.02 18.75 29.14
CA LYS A 3 25.90 18.25 29.95
C LYS A 3 25.46 16.88 29.41
N SER A 4 24.39 16.34 29.98
CA SER A 4 23.72 15.16 29.45
C SER A 4 23.12 15.40 28.06
N ASP A 5 22.92 14.31 27.33
CA ASP A 5 22.19 14.23 26.06
C ASP A 5 20.85 13.46 26.29
N PRO A 6 19.85 14.04 27.00
CA PRO A 6 18.72 13.28 27.53
C PRO A 6 17.64 12.86 26.52
N TYR A 7 17.14 11.64 26.71
CA TYR A 7 15.88 11.15 26.14
C TYR A 7 14.98 10.50 27.20
N CYS A 8 13.68 10.41 26.92
CA CYS A 8 12.71 9.69 27.74
C CYS A 8 12.18 8.45 27.00
N THR A 9 11.95 7.38 27.75
CA THR A 9 11.18 6.19 27.35
C THR A 9 9.90 6.07 28.16
N CYS A 10 8.86 5.48 27.59
CA CYS A 10 7.60 5.17 28.25
C CYS A 10 7.09 3.80 27.81
N GLU A 11 6.67 2.93 28.72
CA GLU A 11 6.02 1.64 28.43
C GLU A 11 4.87 1.34 29.41
N ILE A 12 3.97 0.43 29.07
CA ILE A 12 3.07 -0.18 30.04
C ILE A 12 3.86 -1.14 30.93
N ALA A 13 3.70 -0.99 32.25
CA ALA A 13 4.36 -1.82 33.26
C ALA A 13 4.17 -3.32 32.98
N GLY A 14 5.28 -4.04 32.76
CA GLY A 14 5.26 -5.47 32.43
C GLY A 14 4.98 -5.82 30.96
N LYS A 15 4.89 -4.84 30.06
CA LYS A 15 4.70 -5.02 28.61
C LYS A 15 5.79 -4.28 27.81
N PRO A 16 7.07 -4.71 27.84
CA PRO A 16 8.18 -3.99 27.21
C PRO A 16 8.04 -3.85 25.68
N HIS A 17 7.22 -4.67 25.02
CA HIS A 17 6.88 -4.51 23.59
C HIS A 17 6.01 -3.27 23.29
N THR A 18 5.59 -2.52 24.31
CA THR A 18 4.81 -1.26 24.17
C THR A 18 5.69 -0.01 24.27
N GLN A 19 7.01 -0.17 24.41
CA GLN A 19 7.93 0.94 24.70
C GLN A 19 8.02 1.97 23.56
N LEU A 20 7.88 3.24 23.93
CA LEU A 20 8.12 4.42 23.10
C LEU A 20 9.40 5.13 23.58
N LYS A 21 10.18 5.72 22.67
CA LYS A 21 11.39 6.54 22.95
C LYS A 21 11.27 7.91 22.30
N THR A 22 11.52 8.99 23.04
CA THR A 22 11.62 10.35 22.49
C THR A 22 12.87 10.52 21.65
N LYS A 23 13.00 11.65 20.95
CA LYS A 23 14.31 12.10 20.46
C LYS A 23 15.27 12.33 21.64
N VAL A 24 16.56 12.15 21.37
CA VAL A 24 17.66 12.71 22.18
C VAL A 24 17.67 14.24 21.99
N ILE A 25 18.10 14.99 23.00
CA ILE A 25 18.38 16.42 22.90
C ILE A 25 19.77 16.66 23.50
N ASP A 26 20.70 17.15 22.69
CA ASP A 26 22.11 17.23 23.06
C ASP A 26 22.40 18.40 24.02
N ASP A 27 23.38 18.22 24.92
CA ASP A 27 23.94 19.20 25.87
C ASP A 27 22.87 19.96 26.70
N THR A 28 21.91 19.27 27.31
CA THR A 28 20.87 19.89 28.17
C THR A 28 20.58 19.14 29.48
N LEU A 29 20.18 19.89 30.50
CA LEU A 29 19.63 19.38 31.77
C LEU A 29 18.12 19.66 31.91
N ASP A 30 17.56 20.51 31.04
CA ASP A 30 16.15 20.90 31.00
C ASP A 30 15.55 20.55 29.61
N PRO A 31 15.41 19.26 29.26
CA PRO A 31 14.92 18.84 27.94
C PRO A 31 13.43 19.13 27.73
N VAL A 32 13.10 19.68 26.56
CA VAL A 32 11.72 19.96 26.14
C VAL A 32 11.44 19.23 24.83
N TRP A 33 11.08 17.94 24.91
CA TRP A 33 10.90 17.09 23.74
C TRP A 33 9.65 17.40 22.89
N ASN A 34 8.60 17.98 23.48
CA ASN A 34 7.28 18.20 22.85
C ASN A 34 6.75 16.98 22.07
N HIS A 35 7.05 15.78 22.57
CA HIS A 35 6.81 14.52 21.89
C HIS A 35 5.41 13.98 22.23
N THR A 36 4.63 13.71 21.19
CA THR A 36 3.30 13.07 21.27
C THR A 36 3.39 11.73 20.56
N SER A 37 2.83 10.67 21.15
CA SER A 37 2.69 9.35 20.53
C SER A 37 1.60 8.53 21.22
N SER A 38 1.01 7.59 20.49
CA SER A 38 -0.03 6.68 20.98
C SER A 38 0.56 5.32 21.31
N MET A 39 0.14 4.71 22.43
CA MET A 39 0.63 3.41 22.88
C MET A 39 -0.46 2.34 22.77
N GLY A 40 -0.20 1.30 21.98
CA GLY A 40 -1.08 0.14 21.87
C GLY A 40 -0.97 -0.82 23.07
N GLY A 41 -1.94 -1.71 23.23
CA GLY A 41 -1.88 -2.81 24.20
C GLY A 41 -2.31 -2.46 25.65
N TYR A 42 -2.76 -1.23 25.91
CA TYR A 42 -3.34 -0.83 27.19
C TYR A 42 -4.62 -1.63 27.52
N ALA A 43 -4.68 -2.14 28.75
CA ALA A 43 -5.86 -2.71 29.38
C ALA A 43 -6.26 -1.87 30.61
N VAL A 44 -7.56 -1.80 30.92
CA VAL A 44 -8.07 -1.00 32.04
C VAL A 44 -7.44 -1.46 33.36
N GLY A 45 -6.65 -0.57 33.96
CA GLY A 45 -5.90 -0.82 35.20
C GLY A 45 -4.38 -0.77 35.04
N ASP A 46 -3.86 -0.91 33.81
CA ASP A 46 -2.43 -0.82 33.52
C ASP A 46 -1.81 0.52 33.99
N SER A 47 -0.56 0.47 34.44
CA SER A 47 0.21 1.67 34.80
C SER A 47 1.32 1.91 33.76
N LEU A 48 1.69 3.17 33.55
CA LEU A 48 2.79 3.53 32.66
C LEU A 48 4.08 3.74 33.46
N GLU A 49 5.18 3.19 32.99
CA GLU A 49 6.53 3.44 33.50
C GLU A 49 7.31 4.33 32.53
N PHE A 50 7.82 5.43 33.06
CA PHE A 50 8.70 6.36 32.36
C PHE A 50 10.12 6.22 32.90
N ALA A 51 11.11 6.28 32.02
CA ALA A 51 12.52 6.34 32.38
C ALA A 51 13.23 7.38 31.51
N VAL A 52 14.02 8.26 32.14
CA VAL A 52 14.85 9.27 31.48
C VAL A 52 16.30 8.80 31.51
N TRP A 53 17.00 8.97 30.40
CA TRP A 53 18.34 8.41 30.14
C TRP A 53 19.25 9.45 29.50
N ASP A 54 20.54 9.33 29.75
CA ASP A 54 21.63 10.10 29.13
C ASP A 54 22.22 9.28 27.97
N SER A 55 22.25 9.81 26.74
CA SER A 55 22.70 9.02 25.58
C SER A 55 24.20 9.12 25.33
N ASP A 56 24.95 8.04 25.54
CA ASP A 56 26.42 8.09 25.61
C ASP A 56 27.07 7.39 24.40
N SER A 57 27.57 8.18 23.44
CA SER A 57 28.04 7.72 22.10
C SER A 57 29.11 6.63 22.09
N PHE A 58 29.71 6.30 23.24
CA PHE A 58 30.74 5.24 23.38
C PHE A 58 30.52 4.30 24.57
N LYS A 59 29.34 4.31 25.21
CA LYS A 59 28.98 3.42 26.34
C LYS A 59 27.52 2.96 26.26
N SER A 60 27.04 2.34 27.34
CA SER A 60 25.61 2.16 27.60
C SER A 60 25.01 3.45 28.17
N ASP A 61 23.87 3.88 27.63
CA ASP A 61 23.10 5.04 28.09
C ASP A 61 22.85 4.98 29.62
N ASP A 62 23.16 6.08 30.34
CA ASP A 62 23.09 6.16 31.81
C ASP A 62 21.68 6.55 32.29
N LEU A 63 21.19 5.96 33.40
CA LEU A 63 19.82 6.22 33.89
C LEU A 63 19.76 7.53 34.71
N LEU A 64 19.04 8.53 34.18
CA LEU A 64 18.81 9.83 34.84
C LEU A 64 17.56 9.87 35.74
N GLY A 65 16.67 8.86 35.67
CA GLY A 65 15.60 8.65 36.65
C GLY A 65 14.37 7.93 36.12
N ARG A 66 13.44 7.56 37.03
CA ARG A 66 12.21 6.80 36.71
C ARG A 66 10.97 7.39 37.37
N ALA A 67 9.82 7.30 36.69
CA ALA A 67 8.52 7.64 37.26
C ALA A 67 7.44 6.63 36.85
N THR A 68 6.45 6.42 37.72
CA THR A 68 5.31 5.54 37.43
C THR A 68 4.01 6.33 37.50
N LEU A 69 3.20 6.27 36.44
CA LEU A 69 1.86 6.84 36.39
C LEU A 69 0.82 5.72 36.51
N SER A 70 0.14 5.65 37.65
CA SER A 70 -0.96 4.69 37.86
C SER A 70 -2.19 5.04 37.01
N SER A 71 -2.85 4.01 36.46
CA SER A 71 -4.18 4.05 35.82
C SER A 71 -5.15 5.01 36.52
N SER A 72 -5.24 4.91 37.84
CA SER A 72 -6.08 5.76 38.71
C SER A 72 -5.93 7.29 38.51
N ARG A 73 -4.85 7.77 37.85
CA ARG A 73 -4.63 9.19 37.55
C ARG A 73 -4.99 9.60 36.12
N PHE A 74 -5.27 8.66 35.21
CA PHE A 74 -5.58 8.95 33.79
C PHE A 74 -6.70 8.10 33.16
N GLN A 75 -7.28 7.15 33.90
CA GLN A 75 -8.34 6.26 33.40
C GLN A 75 -9.69 6.98 33.24
N ASP A 76 -10.01 7.93 34.13
CA ASP A 76 -11.30 8.62 34.23
C ASP A 76 -11.28 10.01 33.57
N ALA A 77 -10.09 10.55 33.28
CA ALA A 77 -9.86 11.85 32.67
C ALA A 77 -8.43 11.95 32.09
N CYS A 78 -8.19 12.88 31.17
CA CYS A 78 -6.83 13.19 30.72
C CYS A 78 -5.97 13.72 31.88
N PHE A 79 -4.81 13.09 32.10
CA PHE A 79 -3.76 13.59 32.98
C PHE A 79 -2.90 14.61 32.24
N ASP A 80 -2.65 15.78 32.83
CA ASP A 80 -1.63 16.76 32.43
C ASP A 80 -0.91 17.21 33.70
N GLY A 81 0.40 17.00 33.80
CA GLY A 81 1.15 17.40 34.97
C GLY A 81 2.51 16.73 35.11
N GLU A 82 3.13 16.98 36.25
CA GLU A 82 4.51 16.56 36.55
C GLU A 82 4.55 15.28 37.38
N LEU A 83 5.60 14.50 37.15
CA LEU A 83 5.97 13.28 37.86
C LEU A 83 7.37 13.48 38.46
N GLU A 84 7.52 13.31 39.77
CA GLU A 84 8.84 13.35 40.41
C GLU A 84 9.65 12.10 40.03
N LEU A 85 10.82 12.31 39.43
CA LEU A 85 11.72 11.23 39.01
C LEU A 85 12.45 10.66 40.23
N ARG A 86 12.20 9.38 40.48
CA ARG A 86 12.95 8.52 41.40
C ARG A 86 14.31 8.19 40.77
N GLU A 87 15.25 7.74 41.60
CA GLU A 87 16.59 7.30 41.18
C GLU A 87 17.49 8.38 40.52
N ALA A 88 17.03 9.63 40.41
CA ALA A 88 17.71 10.76 39.78
C ALA A 88 18.98 11.29 40.49
N GLY A 89 19.71 10.43 41.21
CA GLY A 89 20.91 10.78 41.99
C GLY A 89 20.62 11.25 43.41
N LYS A 90 21.70 11.40 44.21
CA LYS A 90 21.59 11.81 45.62
C LYS A 90 21.35 13.32 45.72
N ASN A 91 20.34 13.72 46.49
CA ASN A 91 19.93 15.11 46.76
C ASN A 91 19.45 15.91 45.53
N ILE A 92 19.19 15.26 44.39
CA ILE A 92 18.60 15.87 43.20
C ILE A 92 17.08 15.65 43.25
N LYS A 93 16.33 16.65 42.79
CA LYS A 93 14.90 16.56 42.48
C LYS A 93 14.70 16.92 41.02
N ALA A 94 14.36 15.92 40.20
CA ALA A 94 14.03 16.10 38.79
C ALA A 94 12.56 15.76 38.56
N PHE A 95 11.93 16.40 37.58
CA PHE A 95 10.51 16.25 37.28
C PHE A 95 10.31 16.03 35.79
N LEU A 96 9.47 15.06 35.43
CA LEU A 96 9.05 14.79 34.07
C LEU A 96 7.60 15.28 33.89
N ARG A 97 7.38 16.27 33.03
CA ARG A 97 6.03 16.72 32.68
C ARG A 97 5.49 15.90 31.52
N VAL A 98 4.31 15.29 31.72
CA VAL A 98 3.65 14.47 30.71
C VAL A 98 2.16 14.83 30.59
N ARG A 99 1.60 14.56 29.41
CA ARG A 99 0.15 14.55 29.19
C ARG A 99 -0.25 13.19 28.65
N VAL A 100 -1.22 12.55 29.29
CA VAL A 100 -1.69 11.19 28.98
C VAL A 100 -3.21 11.20 28.95
N ALA A 101 -3.79 10.56 27.93
CA ALA A 101 -5.23 10.36 27.81
C ALA A 101 -5.49 8.96 27.28
N LEU A 102 -6.55 8.30 27.76
CA LEU A 102 -7.07 7.12 27.09
C LEU A 102 -7.74 7.54 25.77
N VAL A 103 -7.31 6.93 24.67
CA VAL A 103 -7.91 7.09 23.34
C VAL A 103 -8.64 5.79 23.02
N GLY A 104 -9.97 5.85 22.88
CA GLY A 104 -10.82 4.71 22.60
C GLY A 104 -12.22 5.15 22.21
N ASN A 105 -12.96 4.28 21.53
CA ASN A 105 -14.32 4.56 21.07
C ASN A 105 -15.25 4.89 22.26
N ASP A 106 -16.07 5.93 22.09
CA ASP A 106 -17.23 6.26 22.90
C ASP A 106 -17.03 6.39 24.43
N LEU A 107 -16.08 7.22 24.85
CA LEU A 107 -16.32 8.11 25.99
C LEU A 107 -16.95 9.43 25.52
N GLN A 108 -18.20 9.31 25.07
CA GLN A 108 -19.07 10.44 24.76
C GLN A 108 -19.26 11.31 26.03
N PRO A 109 -18.89 12.60 26.04
CA PRO A 109 -19.28 13.48 27.14
C PRO A 109 -20.81 13.53 27.20
N PRO A 110 -21.44 13.50 28.40
CA PRO A 110 -22.89 13.38 28.52
C PRO A 110 -23.59 14.49 27.73
N ALA A 111 -24.36 14.08 26.72
CA ALA A 111 -24.86 14.99 25.69
C ALA A 111 -25.63 16.18 26.30
N PRO A 112 -25.42 17.41 25.81
CA PRO A 112 -26.10 18.59 26.32
C PRO A 112 -27.61 18.45 26.10
N THR A 113 -28.37 18.20 27.18
CA THR A 113 -29.80 17.92 27.11
C THR A 113 -30.57 19.15 26.62
N SER A 114 -30.96 19.13 25.36
CA SER A 114 -31.61 20.23 24.65
C SER A 114 -33.07 20.44 25.07
N LYS A 115 -33.27 21.04 26.24
CA LYS A 115 -34.47 21.83 26.54
C LYS A 115 -34.10 23.32 26.61
N PRO A 116 -34.73 24.19 25.81
CA PRO A 116 -34.49 25.62 25.90
C PRO A 116 -34.84 26.14 27.31
N LEU A 117 -33.88 26.71 28.00
CA LEU A 117 -34.18 27.56 29.16
C LEU A 117 -34.77 28.88 28.64
N PRO A 118 -35.83 29.43 29.27
CA PRO A 118 -36.29 30.78 28.97
C PRO A 118 -35.21 31.82 29.34
N PRO A 119 -35.21 33.00 28.69
CA PRO A 119 -34.20 34.04 28.96
C PRO A 119 -34.23 34.50 30.41
N ALA A 120 -33.04 34.74 30.97
CA ALA A 120 -32.87 35.06 32.39
C ALA A 120 -33.52 36.41 32.75
N PRO A 121 -34.36 36.49 33.80
CA PRO A 121 -34.87 37.76 34.32
C PRO A 121 -33.77 38.53 35.07
N THR A 122 -33.93 39.84 35.12
CA THR A 122 -33.09 40.76 35.91
C THR A 122 -33.29 40.59 37.43
N SER A 123 -32.40 41.20 38.21
CA SER A 123 -32.12 40.85 39.60
C SER A 123 -32.93 41.62 40.66
N VAL A 124 -32.97 41.05 41.88
CA VAL A 124 -33.36 41.66 43.19
C VAL A 124 -34.89 41.86 43.43
N PRO A 125 -35.47 41.59 44.64
CA PRO A 125 -35.05 40.79 45.81
C PRO A 125 -36.09 39.71 46.29
N LEU A 126 -35.75 38.98 47.37
CA LEU A 126 -36.62 38.06 48.15
C LEU A 126 -37.77 38.79 48.90
N PRO A 127 -38.93 38.12 49.23
CA PRO A 127 -39.01 37.34 50.49
C PRO A 127 -40.05 36.17 50.61
N LYS A 128 -39.58 35.06 51.21
CA LYS A 128 -40.22 34.09 52.16
C LYS A 128 -41.61 33.38 51.90
N PRO A 129 -41.89 32.24 52.58
CA PRO A 129 -42.96 31.25 52.26
C PRO A 129 -44.06 31.18 53.39
N PRO A 130 -44.88 30.11 53.63
CA PRO A 130 -45.08 28.80 52.94
C PRO A 130 -46.54 28.26 52.81
N SER A 131 -46.68 27.01 52.31
CA SER A 131 -47.73 26.00 52.61
C SER A 131 -49.17 26.17 52.04
N PRO A 132 -50.01 25.10 51.98
CA PRO A 132 -49.73 23.65 51.90
C PRO A 132 -50.53 22.91 50.77
N ALA A 133 -50.33 21.59 50.64
CA ALA A 133 -51.09 20.70 49.73
C ALA A 133 -52.45 20.23 50.32
N PRO A 134 -53.32 19.55 49.53
CA PRO A 134 -53.40 18.08 49.67
C PRO A 134 -53.78 17.24 48.41
N LYS A 135 -53.36 15.95 48.45
CA LYS A 135 -54.10 14.66 48.22
C LYS A 135 -55.43 14.68 47.43
N SER A 136 -55.87 13.65 46.66
CA SER A 136 -55.44 12.26 46.33
C SER A 136 -56.27 11.77 45.09
N VAL A 137 -56.15 10.59 44.44
CA VAL A 137 -56.52 9.21 44.88
C VAL A 137 -56.05 8.15 43.84
N ALA A 138 -55.30 7.15 44.32
CA ALA A 138 -55.33 5.68 44.09
C ALA A 138 -55.96 5.03 42.82
N THR A 139 -55.23 4.22 42.01
CA THR A 139 -55.05 2.72 42.02
C THR A 139 -55.91 1.94 40.98
N PRO A 140 -55.63 0.66 40.61
CA PRO A 140 -54.38 0.05 40.09
C PRO A 140 -54.60 -0.90 38.86
N LEU A 141 -53.56 -1.66 38.43
CA LEU A 141 -53.56 -2.67 37.34
C LEU A 141 -54.34 -3.98 37.66
N PRO A 142 -54.71 -4.81 36.64
CA PRO A 142 -53.94 -6.05 36.32
C PRO A 142 -53.84 -6.37 34.79
N ALA A 143 -53.34 -7.56 34.39
CA ALA A 143 -52.96 -7.91 33.00
C ALA A 143 -53.28 -9.35 32.53
N ALA A 144 -53.33 -9.57 31.20
CA ALA A 144 -53.30 -10.82 30.38
C ALA A 144 -54.35 -11.94 30.62
N PRO A 145 -54.92 -12.55 29.55
CA PRO A 145 -54.51 -13.92 29.10
C PRO A 145 -54.76 -14.26 27.59
N ALA A 146 -54.70 -15.55 27.20
CA ALA A 146 -55.02 -16.17 25.88
C ALA A 146 -55.49 -17.66 26.09
N PRO A 147 -55.67 -18.61 25.11
CA PRO A 147 -55.86 -18.59 23.63
C PRO A 147 -56.98 -19.58 23.09
N SER A 148 -57.02 -19.86 21.75
CA SER A 148 -57.63 -21.06 21.04
C SER A 148 -59.17 -21.10 20.79
N PRO A 149 -59.77 -21.99 19.92
CA PRO A 149 -59.24 -23.23 19.28
C PRO A 149 -59.65 -23.65 17.81
N LYS A 150 -58.79 -24.51 17.18
CA LYS A 150 -59.09 -25.65 16.23
C LYS A 150 -59.74 -25.36 14.83
N GLN A 151 -60.08 -26.30 13.91
CA GLN A 151 -59.51 -27.50 13.18
C GLN A 151 -60.49 -27.83 11.99
N PRO A 152 -60.34 -28.81 11.02
CA PRO A 152 -59.34 -29.88 10.73
C PRO A 152 -58.64 -29.64 9.35
N SER A 153 -58.34 -30.52 8.35
CA SER A 153 -58.48 -31.97 8.00
C SER A 153 -57.39 -32.42 6.96
N SER A 154 -57.38 -33.69 6.45
CA SER A 154 -56.29 -34.29 5.59
C SER A 154 -56.71 -35.62 4.86
N PRO A 155 -55.82 -36.47 4.27
CA PRO A 155 -54.90 -36.36 3.09
C PRO A 155 -55.21 -37.49 2.02
N PRO A 156 -54.36 -38.46 1.55
CA PRO A 156 -52.95 -38.51 1.04
C PRO A 156 -52.67 -39.33 -0.29
N LYS A 157 -51.62 -38.94 -1.07
CA LYS A 157 -50.69 -39.81 -1.91
C LYS A 157 -51.22 -40.66 -3.12
N PRO A 158 -50.36 -41.26 -4.01
CA PRO A 158 -48.96 -40.97 -4.45
C PRO A 158 -48.64 -41.13 -5.99
N LEU A 159 -47.37 -40.86 -6.37
CA LEU A 159 -46.52 -41.58 -7.37
C LEU A 159 -46.41 -41.14 -8.87
N SER A 160 -45.17 -41.30 -9.40
CA SER A 160 -44.73 -41.59 -10.79
C SER A 160 -44.68 -40.52 -11.91
N THR A 161 -43.50 -40.45 -12.56
CA THR A 161 -43.23 -39.96 -13.94
C THR A 161 -43.52 -41.06 -14.96
N PRO A 162 -43.83 -40.78 -16.26
CA PRO A 162 -42.75 -40.63 -17.27
C PRO A 162 -43.06 -39.81 -18.56
N THR A 163 -42.04 -39.67 -19.42
CA THR A 163 -42.06 -39.55 -20.91
C THR A 163 -42.13 -38.17 -21.61
N THR A 164 -41.10 -38.00 -22.45
CA THR A 164 -40.89 -37.19 -23.67
C THR A 164 -42.08 -36.96 -24.61
N PRO A 165 -42.12 -35.80 -25.29
CA PRO A 165 -42.55 -35.65 -26.69
C PRO A 165 -41.36 -35.34 -27.64
N ALA A 166 -41.54 -35.66 -28.94
CA ALA A 166 -40.44 -35.82 -29.90
C ALA A 166 -39.87 -34.52 -30.53
N ALA A 167 -38.73 -34.67 -31.22
CA ALA A 167 -38.03 -33.61 -31.96
C ALA A 167 -38.68 -33.23 -33.30
N PRO A 168 -38.25 -32.10 -33.91
CA PRO A 168 -38.18 -31.96 -35.36
C PRO A 168 -36.72 -31.97 -35.90
N ALA A 169 -36.61 -32.20 -37.20
CA ALA A 169 -35.39 -32.56 -37.94
C ALA A 169 -34.24 -31.54 -37.96
N THR A 170 -33.03 -32.07 -38.15
CA THR A 170 -31.81 -31.36 -38.55
C THR A 170 -31.83 -30.88 -40.00
N LEU A 171 -31.23 -29.72 -40.30
CA LEU A 171 -30.49 -29.37 -41.54
C LEU A 171 -29.52 -28.18 -41.21
N PRO A 172 -28.58 -27.77 -42.09
CA PRO A 172 -27.17 -27.86 -41.71
C PRO A 172 -26.48 -26.57 -41.22
N LYS A 173 -25.36 -26.80 -40.54
CA LYS A 173 -24.37 -25.84 -40.04
C LYS A 173 -23.65 -25.12 -41.21
N PRO A 174 -23.51 -23.78 -41.20
CA PRO A 174 -22.61 -23.08 -42.12
C PRO A 174 -21.14 -23.31 -41.73
N SER A 175 -20.29 -23.56 -42.73
CA SER A 175 -18.84 -23.78 -42.53
C SER A 175 -18.09 -22.46 -42.28
N PRO A 176 -16.98 -22.48 -41.50
CA PRO A 176 -16.18 -21.28 -41.24
C PRO A 176 -15.38 -20.83 -42.47
N ALA A 177 -15.25 -19.52 -42.65
CA ALA A 177 -14.35 -18.95 -43.65
C ALA A 177 -12.87 -19.09 -43.23
N PRO A 178 -11.94 -19.35 -44.18
CA PRO A 178 -10.54 -19.60 -43.86
C PRO A 178 -9.74 -18.32 -43.54
N LYS A 179 -8.71 -18.46 -42.68
CA LYS A 179 -7.68 -17.43 -42.48
C LYS A 179 -6.82 -17.27 -43.76
N PRO A 180 -6.42 -16.04 -44.15
CA PRO A 180 -5.29 -15.85 -45.03
C PRO A 180 -3.95 -16.00 -44.27
N SER A 181 -3.00 -16.68 -44.91
CA SER A 181 -1.57 -16.74 -44.52
C SER A 181 -0.74 -16.00 -45.59
N PRO A 182 0.51 -15.59 -45.32
CA PRO A 182 1.14 -14.49 -46.05
C PRO A 182 1.62 -14.83 -47.46
N THR A 183 1.62 -13.84 -48.35
CA THR A 183 2.11 -13.93 -49.74
C THR A 183 3.08 -12.80 -50.05
N THR A 184 4.33 -13.14 -50.37
CA THR A 184 5.41 -12.17 -50.69
C THR A 184 5.40 -11.77 -52.18
N PRO A 185 5.40 -10.47 -52.53
CA PRO A 185 5.71 -10.00 -53.88
C PRO A 185 7.23 -9.80 -54.11
N PRO A 186 7.72 -9.81 -55.37
CA PRO A 186 9.13 -10.09 -55.67
C PRO A 186 10.04 -8.86 -55.80
N ALA A 187 11.35 -9.10 -55.70
CA ALA A 187 12.40 -8.14 -56.02
C ALA A 187 12.62 -8.01 -57.54
N SER A 188 12.98 -6.81 -58.00
CA SER A 188 13.45 -6.56 -59.38
C SER A 188 14.57 -5.50 -59.42
N LYS A 189 15.65 -5.81 -60.15
CA LYS A 189 16.61 -4.83 -60.70
C LYS A 189 16.26 -4.63 -62.18
N PRO A 190 16.54 -3.46 -62.77
CA PRO A 190 17.82 -3.35 -63.48
C PRO A 190 18.51 -1.96 -63.38
N SER A 191 19.79 -1.93 -63.72
CA SER A 191 20.55 -0.72 -64.11
C SER A 191 20.47 -0.54 -65.66
N PRO A 192 20.81 0.61 -66.27
CA PRO A 192 22.20 1.11 -66.32
C PRO A 192 22.37 2.65 -66.28
N THR A 193 23.64 3.07 -66.27
CA THR A 193 24.14 4.46 -66.31
C THR A 193 24.04 5.11 -67.71
N PRO A 194 24.28 6.43 -67.80
CA PRO A 194 25.44 6.88 -68.58
C PRO A 194 26.35 7.88 -67.82
N GLN A 195 27.59 8.05 -68.30
CA GLN A 195 28.67 8.84 -67.66
C GLN A 195 28.88 10.21 -68.32
N THR A 196 29.39 11.20 -67.56
CA THR A 196 30.28 12.34 -67.95
C THR A 196 30.40 13.32 -66.75
N ALA A 197 31.40 14.20 -66.59
CA ALA A 197 32.85 14.12 -66.82
C ALA A 197 33.59 15.29 -66.10
N SER A 198 34.44 14.98 -65.11
CA SER A 198 35.65 15.71 -64.64
C SER A 198 35.74 17.26 -64.46
N LYS A 199 35.97 17.68 -63.20
CA LYS A 199 36.88 18.78 -62.71
C LYS A 199 36.56 20.27 -63.05
N PRO A 200 37.21 21.28 -62.39
CA PRO A 200 38.11 21.27 -61.22
C PRO A 200 37.67 22.22 -60.04
N SER A 201 38.46 22.24 -58.96
CA SER A 201 38.28 23.12 -57.77
C SER A 201 38.99 24.49 -57.90
N PRO A 202 38.51 25.55 -57.21
CA PRO A 202 39.27 26.79 -56.95
C PRO A 202 40.15 26.70 -55.68
N THR A 203 41.14 27.59 -55.55
CA THR A 203 42.20 27.54 -54.51
C THR A 203 42.05 28.63 -53.44
N LEU A 204 42.52 28.37 -52.22
CA LEU A 204 42.57 29.34 -51.10
C LEU A 204 43.69 30.40 -51.27
N PRO A 205 43.47 31.65 -50.85
CA PRO A 205 44.54 32.64 -50.63
C PRO A 205 45.24 32.45 -49.26
N PRO A 206 46.46 32.98 -49.06
CA PRO A 206 47.30 32.69 -47.89
C PRO A 206 47.05 33.59 -46.66
N ALA A 207 47.61 33.17 -45.52
CA ALA A 207 47.36 33.73 -44.18
C ALA A 207 48.12 35.03 -43.83
N SER A 208 47.60 35.75 -42.84
CA SER A 208 48.25 36.87 -42.13
C SER A 208 48.41 36.55 -40.63
N LYS A 209 49.26 37.33 -39.93
CA LYS A 209 49.81 36.98 -38.59
C LYS A 209 48.82 37.19 -37.43
N PRO A 210 48.99 36.48 -36.29
CA PRO A 210 48.09 36.55 -35.15
C PRO A 210 48.27 37.83 -34.31
N THR A 211 47.16 38.31 -33.75
CA THR A 211 47.07 39.36 -32.72
C THR A 211 46.84 38.70 -31.35
N PRO A 212 47.46 39.16 -30.25
CA PRO A 212 47.30 38.52 -28.94
C PRO A 212 45.86 38.61 -28.40
N THR A 213 45.34 37.48 -27.93
CA THR A 213 44.05 37.35 -27.26
C THR A 213 44.07 38.04 -25.90
N PRO A 214 43.03 38.79 -25.48
CA PRO A 214 42.87 39.20 -24.09
C PRO A 214 42.67 37.96 -23.19
N PRO A 215 43.04 38.03 -21.89
CA PRO A 215 42.80 36.93 -20.96
C PRO A 215 41.29 36.66 -20.79
N PRO A 216 40.89 35.41 -20.51
CA PRO A 216 39.49 35.10 -20.26
C PRO A 216 38.99 35.88 -19.04
N ALA A 217 37.81 36.49 -19.15
CA ALA A 217 37.14 37.10 -18.01
C ALA A 217 36.87 36.01 -16.95
N PRO A 218 36.97 36.32 -15.64
CA PRO A 218 36.67 35.35 -14.59
C PRO A 218 35.23 34.88 -14.73
N SER A 219 35.03 33.56 -14.66
CA SER A 219 33.70 32.96 -14.70
C SER A 219 32.85 33.54 -13.58
N THR A 220 31.79 34.27 -13.94
CA THR A 220 30.79 34.73 -12.98
C THR A 220 29.96 33.52 -12.58
N SER A 221 30.41 32.81 -11.53
CA SER A 221 29.62 31.80 -10.84
C SER A 221 28.23 32.37 -10.57
N LYS A 222 27.19 31.75 -11.16
CA LYS A 222 25.80 32.08 -10.83
C LYS A 222 25.63 31.97 -9.30
N PRO A 223 24.77 32.79 -8.68
CA PRO A 223 24.39 32.55 -7.29
C PRO A 223 23.65 31.22 -7.22
N ILE A 224 24.37 30.17 -6.81
CA ILE A 224 23.76 28.90 -6.41
C ILE A 224 22.80 29.24 -5.28
N ILE A 225 21.51 28.99 -5.47
CA ILE A 225 20.55 29.00 -4.37
C ILE A 225 20.92 27.81 -3.51
N GLN A 226 21.77 28.04 -2.49
CA GLN A 226 22.17 27.00 -1.55
C GLN A 226 20.93 26.58 -0.74
N ARG A 227 20.20 25.61 -1.28
CA ARG A 227 19.35 24.70 -0.52
C ARG A 227 20.23 24.18 0.62
N LYS A 228 19.98 24.64 1.85
CA LYS A 228 20.48 23.91 3.02
C LYS A 228 19.81 22.54 2.97
N PRO A 229 20.54 21.42 3.08
CA PRO A 229 19.91 20.11 3.18
C PRO A 229 19.00 20.08 4.40
N GLN A 230 17.70 20.25 4.19
CA GLN A 230 16.72 20.04 5.23
C GLN A 230 16.57 18.53 5.34
N GLN A 231 16.93 17.98 6.49
CA GLN A 231 16.63 16.57 6.75
C GLN A 231 15.11 16.42 6.72
N LYS A 232 14.60 15.81 5.64
CA LYS A 232 13.19 15.49 5.43
C LYS A 232 12.61 14.94 6.75
N PRO A 233 11.46 15.45 7.24
CA PRO A 233 10.71 14.76 8.27
C PRO A 233 10.44 13.36 7.72
N LYS A 234 11.17 12.35 8.22
CA LYS A 234 11.27 11.06 7.54
C LYS A 234 9.86 10.51 7.23
N PRO A 235 9.65 9.89 6.06
CA PRO A 235 8.51 8.99 5.86
C PRO A 235 8.35 8.10 7.10
N THR A 236 7.11 7.87 7.53
CA THR A 236 6.79 7.21 8.80
C THR A 236 7.66 5.96 8.99
N PRO A 237 8.38 5.78 10.12
CA PRO A 237 9.33 4.69 10.30
C PRO A 237 8.73 3.31 9.96
N GLY A 238 8.99 2.84 8.74
CA GLY A 238 8.28 1.72 8.12
C GLY A 238 8.18 1.81 6.59
N ALA A 239 7.97 3.00 6.02
CA ALA A 239 7.61 3.20 4.60
C ALA A 239 8.71 2.93 3.55
N ALA A 240 9.91 2.51 3.98
CA ALA A 240 11.01 2.11 3.10
C ALA A 240 11.77 0.94 3.73
N ARG A 241 11.25 -0.28 3.53
CA ARG A 241 11.87 -1.51 4.05
C ARG A 241 13.13 -1.86 3.25
N GLN A 242 14.22 -2.20 3.94
CA GLN A 242 15.51 -2.55 3.31
C GLN A 242 15.65 -4.02 2.87
N GLU A 243 14.67 -4.86 3.19
CA GLU A 243 14.62 -6.26 2.74
C GLU A 243 13.25 -6.60 2.12
N PRO A 244 13.20 -7.37 1.01
CA PRO A 244 11.96 -7.87 0.43
C PRO A 244 11.10 -8.66 1.42
N ARG A 245 9.77 -8.50 1.34
CA ARG A 245 8.79 -9.18 2.19
C ARG A 245 8.91 -10.70 2.09
N LYS A 246 8.93 -11.38 3.24
CA LYS A 246 9.06 -12.84 3.37
C LYS A 246 7.88 -13.41 4.17
N ARG A 247 7.39 -14.59 3.78
CA ARG A 247 6.32 -15.30 4.51
C ARG A 247 6.81 -15.78 5.87
N ASN A 248 6.51 -15.06 6.94
CA ASN A 248 6.88 -15.48 8.29
C ASN A 248 5.81 -16.38 8.92
N TRP A 249 6.12 -17.67 9.11
CA TRP A 249 5.19 -18.62 9.72
C TRP A 249 5.37 -18.78 11.25
N SER A 250 6.29 -18.06 11.91
CA SER A 250 6.51 -18.17 13.36
C SER A 250 5.29 -17.76 14.19
N ASP A 251 4.50 -16.83 13.67
CA ASP A 251 3.43 -16.15 14.40
C ASP A 251 2.06 -16.82 14.21
N ALA A 252 2.04 -17.97 13.52
CA ALA A 252 0.86 -18.79 13.27
C ALA A 252 0.39 -19.48 14.56
N ASP A 253 -0.93 -19.49 14.82
CA ASP A 253 -1.49 -20.14 16.03
C ASP A 253 -1.11 -21.63 16.06
N PRO A 254 -0.34 -22.11 17.07
CA PRO A 254 0.10 -23.49 17.13
C PRO A 254 -1.07 -24.50 17.18
N LYS A 255 -2.27 -24.07 17.58
CA LYS A 255 -3.47 -24.91 17.66
C LYS A 255 -4.17 -25.13 16.32
N LYS A 256 -3.84 -24.32 15.31
CA LYS A 256 -4.45 -24.36 13.96
C LYS A 256 -3.66 -25.21 12.98
N TRP A 257 -2.57 -25.87 13.39
CA TRP A 257 -1.86 -26.80 12.52
C TRP A 257 -2.58 -28.15 12.45
N VAL A 258 -2.84 -28.59 11.22
CA VAL A 258 -3.45 -29.86 10.87
C VAL A 258 -2.44 -30.68 10.08
N PHE A 259 -2.15 -31.88 10.57
CA PHE A 259 -1.27 -32.84 9.91
C PHE A 259 -2.14 -33.85 9.16
N ALA A 260 -1.93 -33.95 7.84
CA ALA A 260 -2.79 -34.73 6.95
C ALA A 260 -1.98 -35.69 6.08
N ASP A 261 -2.24 -36.98 6.25
CA ASP A 261 -1.55 -38.07 5.56
C ASP A 261 -2.16 -38.32 4.18
N VAL A 262 -1.31 -38.46 3.17
CA VAL A 262 -1.69 -38.75 1.78
C VAL A 262 -0.78 -39.84 1.23
N GLU A 263 -1.35 -40.99 0.84
CA GLU A 263 -0.62 -42.00 0.07
C GLU A 263 -0.42 -41.52 -1.38
N TYR A 264 0.76 -41.73 -1.94
CA TYR A 264 1.09 -41.32 -3.31
C TYR A 264 2.12 -42.24 -3.99
N GLY A 265 2.20 -42.15 -5.33
CA GLY A 265 3.07 -42.98 -6.16
C GLY A 265 4.56 -42.64 -6.13
N GLY A 266 5.03 -41.77 -5.23
CA GLY A 266 6.41 -41.30 -5.13
C GLY A 266 6.76 -40.06 -5.97
N SER A 267 5.98 -39.76 -7.02
CA SER A 267 6.11 -38.54 -7.82
C SER A 267 5.51 -37.31 -7.12
N TYR A 268 6.24 -36.19 -7.13
CA TYR A 268 5.81 -34.90 -6.57
C TYR A 268 5.97 -33.76 -7.58
N SER A 269 5.34 -32.62 -7.30
CA SER A 269 5.38 -31.38 -8.07
C SER A 269 5.70 -30.17 -7.18
N TYR A 270 6.15 -29.08 -7.78
CA TYR A 270 6.47 -27.81 -7.12
C TYR A 270 6.25 -26.64 -8.10
N ALA A 271 6.02 -25.44 -7.57
CA ALA A 271 5.62 -24.26 -8.34
C ALA A 271 6.83 -23.56 -9.00
N ASN A 272 6.63 -23.10 -10.24
CA ASN A 272 7.51 -22.16 -10.97
C ASN A 272 9.02 -22.47 -10.88
N GLY A 273 9.41 -23.75 -10.93
CA GLY A 273 10.81 -24.18 -10.88
C GLY A 273 11.50 -24.07 -9.51
N LYS A 274 10.81 -23.62 -8.45
CA LYS A 274 11.37 -23.49 -7.09
C LYS A 274 11.53 -24.85 -6.43
N GLU A 275 12.66 -25.53 -6.65
CA GLU A 275 12.86 -26.89 -6.11
C GLU A 275 12.71 -26.90 -4.57
N PRO A 276 11.92 -27.82 -4.00
CA PRO A 276 11.80 -27.99 -2.55
C PRO A 276 13.15 -28.29 -1.90
N GLN A 277 13.54 -27.52 -0.88
CA GLN A 277 14.68 -27.89 -0.05
C GLN A 277 14.30 -29.07 0.85
N LYS A 278 15.10 -30.14 0.77
CA LYS A 278 14.81 -31.47 1.33
C LYS A 278 15.91 -31.90 2.29
N GLN A 279 15.54 -32.51 3.40
CA GLN A 279 16.46 -33.10 4.37
C GLN A 279 16.10 -34.58 4.57
N GLU A 280 16.87 -35.50 3.95
CA GLU A 280 16.77 -36.93 4.27
C GLU A 280 17.43 -37.20 5.62
N VAL A 281 16.71 -37.90 6.50
CA VAL A 281 17.16 -38.31 7.84
C VAL A 281 17.01 -39.82 7.99
N LYS A 282 18.03 -40.47 8.56
CA LYS A 282 17.99 -41.88 8.95
C LYS A 282 17.67 -41.98 10.43
N GLY A 283 16.70 -42.82 10.79
CA GLY A 283 16.15 -42.90 12.13
C GLY A 283 14.63 -43.08 12.12
N PRO A 284 14.00 -43.16 13.31
CA PRO A 284 12.59 -43.48 13.43
C PRO A 284 11.69 -42.42 12.79
N ILE A 285 10.73 -42.84 11.96
CA ILE A 285 9.76 -41.93 11.32
C ILE A 285 8.97 -41.14 12.38
N ALA A 286 8.73 -41.74 13.56
CA ALA A 286 8.11 -41.07 14.70
C ALA A 286 8.88 -39.83 15.20
N GLU A 287 10.22 -39.81 15.10
CA GLU A 287 11.03 -38.63 15.46
C GLU A 287 10.91 -37.53 14.40
N GLY A 288 10.78 -37.92 13.12
CA GLY A 288 10.46 -37.01 12.03
C GLY A 288 9.08 -36.36 12.17
N LEU A 289 8.07 -37.15 12.54
CA LEU A 289 6.72 -36.65 12.83
C LEU A 289 6.71 -35.73 14.06
N ALA A 290 7.41 -36.10 15.13
CA ALA A 290 7.57 -35.24 16.31
C ALA A 290 8.27 -33.92 15.97
N THR A 291 9.29 -33.95 15.10
CA THR A 291 9.98 -32.76 14.57
C THR A 291 9.00 -31.88 13.78
N LEU A 292 8.22 -32.48 12.87
CA LEU A 292 7.22 -31.78 12.06
C LEU A 292 6.13 -31.13 12.93
N HIS A 293 5.66 -31.84 13.97
CA HIS A 293 4.65 -31.33 14.91
C HIS A 293 5.19 -30.23 15.83
N ALA A 294 6.47 -30.26 16.18
CA ALA A 294 7.13 -29.23 16.99
C ALA A 294 7.50 -27.97 16.18
N LYS A 295 7.73 -28.11 14.87
CA LYS A 295 8.24 -27.05 13.98
C LYS A 295 7.42 -26.91 12.66
N PRO A 296 6.08 -26.87 12.66
CA PRO A 296 5.30 -26.85 11.42
C PRO A 296 5.47 -25.56 10.60
N ALA A 297 5.97 -24.49 11.21
CA ALA A 297 6.38 -23.27 10.54
C ALA A 297 7.64 -23.46 9.66
N GLU A 298 8.54 -24.39 9.99
CA GLU A 298 9.81 -24.62 9.28
C GLU A 298 9.68 -25.62 8.12
N TYR A 299 8.63 -26.46 8.13
CA TYR A 299 8.47 -27.57 7.19
C TYR A 299 7.08 -27.56 6.53
N ASP A 300 7.03 -27.72 5.21
CA ASP A 300 5.77 -27.97 4.47
C ASP A 300 5.20 -29.37 4.80
N GLY A 301 6.05 -30.31 5.20
CA GLY A 301 5.67 -31.67 5.58
C GLY A 301 6.84 -32.66 5.60
N LEU A 302 6.50 -33.95 5.65
CA LEU A 302 7.43 -35.08 5.68
C LEU A 302 6.94 -36.19 4.74
N PHE A 303 7.84 -36.87 4.01
CA PHE A 303 7.50 -38.12 3.32
C PHE A 303 8.39 -39.31 3.70
N HIS A 304 7.82 -40.51 3.65
CA HIS A 304 8.49 -41.79 3.84
C HIS A 304 7.87 -42.88 2.95
N GLN A 305 8.47 -44.08 2.90
CA GLN A 305 7.82 -45.24 2.25
C GLN A 305 6.69 -45.78 3.15
N SER A 306 5.52 -46.09 2.60
CA SER A 306 4.29 -46.36 3.38
C SER A 306 4.41 -47.59 4.30
N ASN A 307 5.22 -48.57 3.92
CA ASN A 307 5.48 -49.79 4.70
C ASN A 307 6.59 -49.62 5.76
N MET A 308 7.42 -48.59 5.66
CA MET A 308 8.64 -48.41 6.45
C MET A 308 8.42 -48.14 7.96
N PRO A 309 7.29 -47.57 8.44
CA PRO A 309 6.99 -47.52 9.88
C PRO A 309 6.98 -48.90 10.58
N ASN A 310 6.82 -49.99 9.83
CA ASN A 310 6.85 -51.36 10.34
C ASN A 310 8.27 -51.97 10.39
N TRP A 311 9.30 -51.23 9.95
CA TRP A 311 10.69 -51.72 9.91
C TRP A 311 11.42 -51.41 11.23
N PRO A 312 12.54 -52.11 11.55
CA PRO A 312 13.39 -51.76 12.68
C PRO A 312 13.79 -50.27 12.67
N PRO A 313 13.76 -49.53 13.80
CA PRO A 313 13.92 -48.07 13.78
C PRO A 313 15.28 -47.57 13.26
N ASP A 314 16.32 -48.40 13.34
CA ASP A 314 17.66 -48.20 12.76
C ASP A 314 17.69 -48.30 11.22
N GLN A 315 16.66 -48.91 10.62
CA GLN A 315 16.49 -49.10 9.18
C GLN A 315 15.45 -48.14 8.57
N GLN A 316 14.76 -47.37 9.41
CA GLN A 316 13.82 -46.35 8.97
C GLN A 316 14.54 -45.11 8.43
N LYS A 317 13.90 -44.42 7.48
CA LYS A 317 14.28 -43.08 7.04
C LYS A 317 13.08 -42.29 6.54
N TYR A 318 13.21 -40.98 6.55
CA TYR A 318 12.21 -40.03 6.08
C TYR A 318 12.89 -38.82 5.44
N THR A 319 12.12 -38.03 4.68
CA THR A 319 12.55 -36.76 4.12
C THR A 319 11.64 -35.65 4.63
N LEU A 320 12.21 -34.69 5.37
CA LEU A 320 11.56 -33.43 5.69
C LEU A 320 11.64 -32.49 4.47
N VAL A 321 10.54 -31.78 4.18
CA VAL A 321 10.48 -30.74 3.15
C VAL A 321 10.35 -29.39 3.84
N MET A 322 11.36 -28.53 3.67
CA MET A 322 11.41 -27.22 4.34
C MET A 322 10.48 -26.20 3.66
N ARG A 323 9.86 -25.33 4.46
CA ARG A 323 8.83 -24.36 4.04
C ARG A 323 9.43 -23.16 3.30
N THR A 324 9.98 -23.41 2.12
CA THR A 324 10.64 -22.40 1.28
C THR A 324 9.71 -21.66 0.31
N GLY A 325 8.39 -21.92 0.39
CA GLY A 325 7.44 -21.44 -0.61
C GLY A 325 7.57 -22.17 -1.96
N SER A 326 8.10 -23.40 -1.94
CA SER A 326 8.25 -24.26 -3.13
C SER A 326 6.92 -24.67 -3.78
N GLY A 327 5.81 -24.63 -3.04
CA GLY A 327 4.53 -25.17 -3.53
C GLY A 327 4.55 -26.69 -3.67
N PHE A 328 5.33 -27.38 -2.82
CA PHE A 328 5.44 -28.84 -2.82
C PHE A 328 4.06 -29.50 -2.74
N SER A 329 3.80 -30.41 -3.66
CA SER A 329 2.51 -31.07 -3.84
C SER A 329 2.72 -32.52 -4.30
N VAL A 330 1.86 -33.41 -3.82
CA VAL A 330 1.79 -34.80 -4.27
C VAL A 330 0.42 -35.07 -4.87
N ARG A 331 0.35 -36.02 -5.80
CA ARG A 331 -0.93 -36.53 -6.31
C ARG A 331 -1.34 -37.76 -5.51
N GLU A 332 -2.46 -37.66 -4.80
CA GLU A 332 -3.04 -38.78 -4.05
C GLU A 332 -3.23 -40.01 -4.94
N GLN A 333 -2.81 -41.16 -4.41
CA GLN A 333 -2.94 -42.48 -4.99
C GLN A 333 -3.00 -43.51 -3.86
N ALA A 334 -4.22 -43.96 -3.52
CA ALA A 334 -4.42 -45.03 -2.54
C ALA A 334 -3.68 -46.33 -2.95
N GLY A 335 -3.08 -47.01 -1.97
CA GLY A 335 -2.10 -48.07 -2.19
C GLY A 335 -0.74 -47.55 -2.71
N GLY A 336 -0.47 -46.26 -2.51
CA GLY A 336 0.78 -45.61 -2.91
C GLY A 336 1.98 -46.13 -2.10
N GLY A 337 3.14 -46.27 -2.76
CA GLY A 337 4.36 -46.75 -2.12
C GLY A 337 5.00 -45.76 -1.14
N PHE A 338 4.52 -44.52 -1.11
CA PHE A 338 4.98 -43.45 -0.22
C PHE A 338 3.81 -42.78 0.48
N THR A 339 4.04 -42.32 1.71
CA THR A 339 3.13 -41.46 2.49
C THR A 339 3.73 -40.07 2.58
N TRP A 340 2.91 -39.05 2.37
CA TRP A 340 3.22 -37.64 2.60
C TRP A 340 2.35 -37.11 3.73
N VAL A 341 2.98 -36.60 4.79
CA VAL A 341 2.32 -35.96 5.94
C VAL A 341 2.46 -34.46 5.78
N ALA A 342 1.40 -33.80 5.32
CA ALA A 342 1.37 -32.38 5.07
C ALA A 342 1.18 -31.59 6.38
N ALA A 343 2.02 -30.61 6.67
CA ALA A 343 1.76 -29.61 7.72
C ALA A 343 0.96 -28.46 7.11
N LYS A 344 -0.37 -28.50 7.26
CA LYS A 344 -1.29 -27.46 6.79
C LYS A 344 -1.72 -26.57 7.95
N TYR A 345 -1.83 -25.28 7.72
CA TYR A 345 -2.54 -24.40 8.64
C TYR A 345 -4.04 -24.46 8.34
N GLN A 346 -4.88 -24.28 9.36
CA GLN A 346 -6.33 -24.28 9.22
C GLN A 346 -6.82 -22.97 8.59
N ASP A 347 -7.34 -23.07 7.37
CA ASP A 347 -8.03 -22.00 6.66
C ASP A 347 -9.28 -21.50 7.42
N LEU A 348 -9.74 -20.28 7.12
CA LEU A 348 -11.03 -19.76 7.56
C LEU A 348 -12.18 -20.57 6.90
N PRO A 349 -13.37 -20.68 7.53
CA PRO A 349 -14.46 -21.51 7.01
C PRO A 349 -14.91 -21.11 5.59
N GLY A 350 -14.80 -22.04 4.65
CA GLY A 350 -15.18 -21.86 3.24
C GLY A 350 -16.65 -22.16 2.92
N ASP A 351 -17.42 -22.76 3.84
CA ASP A 351 -18.86 -23.04 3.71
C ASP A 351 -19.74 -21.82 4.08
N MET A 352 -19.10 -20.69 4.34
CA MET A 352 -19.73 -19.47 4.85
C MET A 352 -20.70 -18.84 3.83
N LYS A 353 -21.88 -18.48 4.33
CA LYS A 353 -22.86 -17.66 3.58
C LYS A 353 -22.44 -16.19 3.58
N ILE A 354 -21.59 -15.82 2.62
CA ILE A 354 -21.38 -14.42 2.25
C ILE A 354 -22.75 -13.82 1.87
N LEU A 355 -23.10 -12.68 2.48
CA LEU A 355 -24.36 -12.00 2.20
C LEU A 355 -24.21 -11.19 0.91
N PRO A 356 -25.08 -11.36 -0.11
CA PRO A 356 -24.94 -10.65 -1.38
C PRO A 356 -25.07 -9.13 -1.22
N ASP A 357 -23.99 -8.39 -1.49
CA ASP A 357 -24.03 -6.94 -1.62
C ASP A 357 -24.77 -6.56 -2.90
N ARG A 358 -26.05 -6.23 -2.77
CA ARG A 358 -26.92 -5.86 -3.88
C ARG A 358 -26.47 -4.61 -4.65
N HIS A 359 -25.55 -3.82 -4.10
CA HIS A 359 -24.97 -2.69 -4.80
C HIS A 359 -23.71 -3.13 -5.54
N THR A 360 -22.65 -3.54 -4.83
CA THR A 360 -21.36 -3.82 -5.47
C THR A 360 -21.37 -5.05 -6.37
N ASP A 361 -22.15 -6.10 -6.06
CA ASP A 361 -22.23 -7.30 -6.91
C ASP A 361 -22.69 -6.97 -8.32
N SER A 362 -23.57 -5.98 -8.47
CA SER A 362 -24.09 -5.57 -9.78
C SER A 362 -23.07 -4.80 -10.64
N LEU A 363 -22.06 -4.20 -10.00
CA LEU A 363 -21.01 -3.40 -10.63
C LEU A 363 -19.72 -4.21 -10.87
N LEU A 364 -19.44 -5.19 -10.01
CA LEU A 364 -18.17 -5.92 -9.96
C LEU A 364 -18.25 -7.36 -10.51
N ALA A 365 -19.42 -7.83 -10.95
CA ALA A 365 -19.60 -9.18 -11.50
C ALA A 365 -19.00 -9.41 -12.90
N THR A 366 -18.60 -8.34 -13.62
CA THR A 366 -18.09 -8.44 -14.99
C THR A 366 -16.87 -7.57 -15.27
N PHE A 367 -16.08 -8.01 -16.25
CA PHE A 367 -15.01 -7.23 -16.90
C PHE A 367 -14.85 -7.73 -18.34
N GLY A 368 -14.63 -6.85 -19.31
CA GLY A 368 -14.52 -7.20 -20.74
C GLY A 368 -15.78 -7.88 -21.30
N GLY A 369 -16.95 -7.67 -20.68
CA GLY A 369 -18.20 -8.38 -20.98
C GLY A 369 -18.24 -9.86 -20.53
N GLN A 370 -17.25 -10.32 -19.77
CA GLN A 370 -17.20 -11.68 -19.21
C GLN A 370 -17.59 -11.68 -17.73
N THR A 371 -18.29 -12.73 -17.28
CA THR A 371 -18.59 -12.93 -15.86
C THR A 371 -17.33 -13.36 -15.10
N LEU A 372 -17.09 -12.73 -13.96
CA LEU A 372 -15.94 -12.97 -13.10
C LEU A 372 -16.20 -14.08 -12.09
N SER A 373 -15.15 -14.80 -11.70
CA SER A 373 -15.21 -15.77 -10.61
C SER A 373 -15.09 -15.06 -9.25
N THR A 374 -15.42 -15.76 -8.17
CA THR A 374 -15.29 -15.25 -6.80
C THR A 374 -14.20 -16.00 -6.07
N LEU A 375 -13.25 -15.26 -5.49
CA LEU A 375 -12.25 -15.76 -4.55
C LEU A 375 -12.46 -15.07 -3.20
N ALA A 376 -12.05 -15.71 -2.11
CA ALA A 376 -12.16 -15.18 -0.75
C ALA A 376 -10.83 -15.43 -0.02
N PRO A 377 -10.09 -14.38 0.37
CA PRO A 377 -8.79 -14.52 1.01
C PRO A 377 -8.82 -15.39 2.29
N GLY A 378 -7.94 -16.38 2.37
CA GLY A 378 -7.75 -17.20 3.57
C GLY A 378 -8.76 -18.32 3.79
N ARG A 379 -9.61 -18.65 2.80
CA ARG A 379 -10.71 -19.64 2.91
C ARG A 379 -10.46 -20.97 2.18
N GLY A 380 -9.20 -21.28 1.86
CA GLY A 380 -8.80 -22.53 1.20
C GLY A 380 -9.14 -22.59 -0.29
N VAL A 381 -9.27 -21.44 -0.96
CA VAL A 381 -9.72 -21.31 -2.36
C VAL A 381 -8.61 -20.87 -3.33
N GLY A 382 -7.34 -20.94 -2.90
CA GLY A 382 -6.17 -20.54 -3.70
C GLY A 382 -5.88 -19.04 -3.66
N CYS A 383 -6.38 -18.32 -2.65
CA CYS A 383 -6.28 -16.87 -2.54
C CYS A 383 -5.79 -16.49 -1.14
N ALA A 384 -4.53 -16.09 -1.02
CA ALA A 384 -3.89 -15.70 0.25
C ALA A 384 -4.21 -16.63 1.43
N ASP A 385 -4.14 -17.94 1.20
CA ASP A 385 -4.36 -18.97 2.22
C ASP A 385 -3.13 -19.08 3.12
N VAL A 386 -3.02 -18.13 4.07
CA VAL A 386 -1.86 -17.91 4.95
C VAL A 386 -2.29 -17.51 6.38
N PRO A 387 -1.52 -17.86 7.43
CA PRO A 387 -1.92 -17.68 8.83
C PRO A 387 -1.87 -16.23 9.31
N PHE A 388 -1.15 -15.37 8.60
CA PHE A 388 -0.82 -13.98 8.93
C PHE A 388 -1.59 -12.96 8.09
N LEU A 389 -2.70 -13.40 7.48
CA LEU A 389 -3.59 -12.58 6.68
C LEU A 389 -4.11 -11.37 7.48
N LYS A 390 -4.18 -10.20 6.87
CA LYS A 390 -4.59 -8.93 7.50
C LYS A 390 -5.05 -7.93 6.44
N ILE A 391 -5.77 -6.89 6.84
CA ILE A 391 -6.14 -5.82 5.91
C ILE A 391 -4.94 -4.89 5.74
N VAL A 392 -4.54 -4.23 6.82
CA VAL A 392 -3.38 -3.33 6.91
C VAL A 392 -2.45 -3.86 7.99
N GLY A 393 -1.22 -4.24 7.63
CA GLY A 393 -0.15 -4.60 8.56
C GLY A 393 0.82 -3.44 8.74
N GLN A 394 1.87 -3.42 7.93
CA GLN A 394 2.76 -2.28 7.77
C GLN A 394 2.62 -1.81 6.33
N VAL A 395 1.91 -0.71 6.09
CA VAL A 395 1.77 -0.14 4.74
C VAL A 395 3.16 0.19 4.19
N ASP A 396 3.51 -0.43 3.07
CA ASP A 396 4.71 -0.16 2.29
C ASP A 396 4.33 -0.26 0.80
N PRO A 397 4.86 0.59 -0.09
CA PRO A 397 4.60 0.51 -1.53
C PRO A 397 4.74 -0.91 -2.12
N SER A 398 5.66 -1.73 -1.60
CA SER A 398 5.90 -3.13 -2.01
C SER A 398 4.70 -4.08 -1.90
N ASP A 399 3.61 -3.69 -1.23
CA ASP A 399 2.33 -4.45 -1.27
C ASP A 399 1.66 -4.43 -2.64
N ILE A 400 1.99 -3.45 -3.49
CA ILE A 400 1.29 -3.20 -4.76
C ILE A 400 1.91 -4.07 -5.86
N ALA A 401 1.16 -5.10 -6.26
CA ALA A 401 1.44 -5.99 -7.39
C ALA A 401 0.25 -6.02 -8.36
N GLN A 402 0.36 -5.31 -9.48
CA GLN A 402 -0.72 -5.03 -10.42
C GLN A 402 -1.48 -6.25 -10.98
N GLY A 403 -2.77 -6.06 -11.26
CA GLY A 403 -3.65 -7.02 -11.92
C GLY A 403 -3.76 -6.87 -13.44
N GLY A 404 -4.73 -7.57 -14.03
CA GLY A 404 -5.06 -7.54 -15.46
C GLY A 404 -6.09 -6.48 -15.87
N VAL A 405 -6.35 -5.46 -15.05
CA VAL A 405 -7.44 -4.48 -15.27
C VAL A 405 -7.06 -3.40 -16.29
N GLY A 406 -5.83 -2.88 -16.24
CA GLY A 406 -5.36 -1.76 -17.09
C GLY A 406 -5.37 -0.39 -16.40
N ASP A 407 -5.15 -0.39 -15.09
CA ASP A 407 -5.34 0.70 -14.15
C ASP A 407 -4.05 1.14 -13.42
N CYS A 408 -2.90 1.00 -14.08
CA CYS A 408 -1.58 1.40 -13.57
C CYS A 408 -1.51 2.84 -13.03
N TRP A 409 -2.32 3.74 -13.56
CA TRP A 409 -2.49 5.13 -13.08
C TRP A 409 -3.06 5.19 -11.64
N LEU A 410 -3.96 4.28 -11.29
CA LEU A 410 -4.54 4.16 -9.96
C LEU A 410 -3.52 3.53 -9.01
N LEU A 411 -2.88 2.43 -9.43
CA LEU A 411 -1.89 1.74 -8.59
C LEU A 411 -0.62 2.57 -8.35
N SER A 412 -0.17 3.38 -9.31
CA SER A 412 0.90 4.37 -9.11
C SER A 412 0.49 5.49 -8.15
N ALA A 413 -0.75 5.99 -8.27
CA ALA A 413 -1.27 7.00 -7.36
C ALA A 413 -1.42 6.47 -5.92
N ILE A 414 -1.81 5.20 -5.77
CA ILE A 414 -1.84 4.49 -4.48
C ILE A 414 -0.42 4.27 -3.95
N SER A 415 0.55 3.90 -4.80
CA SER A 415 1.96 3.75 -4.41
C SER A 415 2.55 5.07 -3.89
N ALA A 416 2.22 6.21 -4.51
CA ALA A 416 2.65 7.52 -4.04
C ALA A 416 2.05 7.88 -2.67
N LEU A 417 0.82 7.42 -2.40
CA LEU A 417 0.13 7.64 -1.13
C LEU A 417 0.63 6.70 -0.03
N ALA A 418 1.11 5.50 -0.38
CA ALA A 418 1.62 4.48 0.54
C ALA A 418 2.93 4.88 1.26
N GLU A 419 3.74 5.77 0.68
CA GLU A 419 4.86 6.46 1.35
C GLU A 419 4.44 7.12 2.68
N TYR A 420 3.16 7.49 2.80
CA TYR A 420 2.54 8.04 3.99
C TYR A 420 1.58 7.00 4.56
N SER A 421 2.08 5.98 5.27
CA SER A 421 1.29 4.84 5.79
C SER A 421 -0.07 5.21 6.40
N GLY A 422 -0.09 6.24 7.25
CA GLY A 422 -1.30 6.76 7.90
C GLY A 422 -2.37 7.33 6.93
N ALA A 423 -2.01 7.64 5.68
CA ALA A 423 -2.95 8.05 4.64
C ALA A 423 -3.78 6.87 4.13
N ILE A 424 -3.17 5.68 4.01
CA ILE A 424 -3.90 4.44 3.73
C ILE A 424 -4.75 4.03 4.93
N GLU A 425 -4.23 4.12 6.15
CA GLU A 425 -5.02 3.90 7.37
C GLU A 425 -6.21 4.88 7.45
N ARG A 426 -6.05 6.13 7.03
CA ARG A 426 -7.15 7.11 6.94
C ARG A 426 -8.24 6.72 5.95
N LEU A 427 -7.93 6.09 4.82
CA LEU A 427 -8.94 5.56 3.90
C LEU A 427 -9.73 4.43 4.56
N PHE A 428 -9.04 3.55 5.30
CA PHE A 428 -9.63 2.40 5.99
C PHE A 428 -10.15 2.70 7.42
N ARG A 429 -10.08 3.94 7.92
CA ARG A 429 -10.34 4.30 9.33
C ARG A 429 -11.73 3.93 9.90
N LYS A 430 -12.71 3.66 9.03
CA LYS A 430 -14.07 3.19 9.40
C LYS A 430 -14.23 1.67 9.34
N THR A 431 -13.20 0.96 8.88
CA THR A 431 -13.07 -0.50 8.96
C THR A 431 -12.54 -0.92 10.33
N GLN A 432 -13.17 -1.91 10.95
CA GLN A 432 -12.72 -2.42 12.25
C GLN A 432 -11.66 -3.51 12.09
N ASN A 433 -10.75 -3.62 13.07
CA ASN A 433 -9.76 -4.70 13.18
C ASN A 433 -8.78 -4.87 11.99
N ILE A 434 -8.47 -3.80 11.25
CA ILE A 434 -7.62 -3.85 10.04
C ILE A 434 -6.26 -4.56 10.22
N HIS A 435 -5.65 -4.48 11.41
CA HIS A 435 -4.38 -5.12 11.76
C HIS A 435 -4.50 -6.57 12.28
N LYS A 436 -5.62 -7.26 12.01
CA LYS A 436 -5.88 -8.64 12.45
C LYS A 436 -6.31 -9.53 11.28
N LEU A 437 -6.27 -10.84 11.53
CA LEU A 437 -6.94 -11.84 10.71
C LEU A 437 -8.41 -11.46 10.47
N PRO A 438 -8.94 -11.56 9.25
CA PRO A 438 -10.37 -11.51 8.99
C PRO A 438 -11.15 -12.49 9.87
N ALA A 439 -12.40 -12.16 10.19
CA ALA A 439 -13.26 -13.04 10.97
C ALA A 439 -13.59 -14.32 10.20
N ASP A 440 -13.90 -15.38 10.94
CA ASP A 440 -14.48 -16.61 10.41
C ASP A 440 -15.88 -16.38 9.79
N THR A 441 -16.63 -15.42 10.33
CA THR A 441 -17.86 -14.84 9.76
C THR A 441 -17.59 -13.88 8.59
N SER A 442 -18.65 -13.45 7.89
CA SER A 442 -18.56 -12.56 6.72
C SER A 442 -18.06 -11.17 7.12
N ASN A 443 -17.02 -10.69 6.43
CA ASN A 443 -16.37 -9.41 6.67
C ASN A 443 -16.86 -8.35 5.68
N MET A 444 -16.95 -7.10 6.16
CA MET A 444 -17.22 -5.90 5.38
C MET A 444 -16.13 -4.87 5.70
N TYR A 445 -15.64 -4.19 4.67
CA TYR A 445 -14.61 -3.16 4.78
C TYR A 445 -15.19 -1.85 4.25
N THR A 446 -14.95 -0.76 4.99
CA THR A 446 -15.41 0.59 4.67
C THR A 446 -14.21 1.43 4.28
N VAL A 447 -14.17 1.85 3.01
CA VAL A 447 -13.14 2.73 2.45
C VAL A 447 -13.78 4.10 2.25
N SER A 448 -13.29 5.12 2.96
CA SER A 448 -13.69 6.51 2.69
C SER A 448 -12.94 7.03 1.47
N LEU A 449 -13.68 7.42 0.43
CA LEU A 449 -13.17 8.04 -0.81
C LEU A 449 -13.86 9.41 -1.00
N TYR A 450 -13.46 10.17 -2.01
CA TYR A 450 -14.12 11.40 -2.42
C TYR A 450 -14.89 11.20 -3.74
N ASP A 451 -16.14 11.64 -3.76
CA ASP A 451 -16.89 11.83 -5.00
C ASP A 451 -16.40 13.11 -5.68
N VAL A 452 -15.81 13.00 -6.88
CA VAL A 452 -15.12 14.14 -7.55
C VAL A 452 -16.07 15.09 -8.28
N ALA A 453 -17.35 14.73 -8.37
CA ALA A 453 -18.40 15.62 -8.90
C ALA A 453 -18.87 16.62 -7.84
N SER A 454 -19.09 16.15 -6.60
CA SER A 454 -19.55 16.95 -5.46
C SER A 454 -18.43 17.45 -4.55
N TRP A 455 -17.26 16.81 -4.58
CA TRP A 455 -16.14 16.98 -3.64
C TRP A 455 -16.48 16.67 -2.18
N VAL A 456 -17.42 15.74 -1.97
CA VAL A 456 -17.83 15.24 -0.66
C VAL A 456 -17.16 13.88 -0.40
N GLU A 457 -16.74 13.64 0.84
CA GLU A 457 -16.25 12.32 1.26
C GLU A 457 -17.44 11.35 1.37
N VAL A 458 -17.31 10.17 0.77
CA VAL A 458 -18.29 9.09 0.74
C VAL A 458 -17.69 7.79 1.26
N ASP A 459 -18.51 6.97 1.91
CA ASP A 459 -18.09 5.66 2.41
C ASP A 459 -18.49 4.57 1.44
N VAL A 460 -17.50 3.94 0.81
CA VAL A 460 -17.69 2.79 -0.07
C VAL A 460 -17.51 1.52 0.77
N LEU A 461 -18.58 0.75 0.89
CA LEU A 461 -18.55 -0.56 1.52
C LEU A 461 -18.18 -1.60 0.45
N VAL A 462 -17.25 -2.49 0.78
CA VAL A 462 -16.91 -3.67 -0.02
C VAL A 462 -16.80 -4.88 0.90
N ASP A 463 -17.33 -6.02 0.47
CA ASP A 463 -17.14 -7.28 1.20
C ASP A 463 -15.78 -7.93 0.90
N GLU A 464 -15.52 -9.09 1.50
CA GLU A 464 -14.28 -9.86 1.32
C GLU A 464 -14.13 -10.62 -0.01
N ARG A 465 -15.12 -10.60 -0.90
CA ARG A 465 -14.98 -11.27 -2.20
C ARG A 465 -14.02 -10.50 -3.09
N LEU A 466 -12.96 -11.16 -3.55
CA LEU A 466 -12.11 -10.64 -4.62
C LEU A 466 -12.54 -11.27 -5.96
N CYS A 467 -12.49 -10.46 -7.01
CA CYS A 467 -12.87 -10.89 -8.35
C CYS A 467 -11.74 -11.73 -8.96
N GLY A 468 -12.03 -13.00 -9.24
CA GLY A 468 -11.17 -13.87 -10.03
C GLY A 468 -11.47 -13.76 -11.53
N LYS A 469 -10.49 -14.07 -12.36
CA LYS A 469 -10.65 -14.11 -13.83
C LYS A 469 -11.63 -15.21 -14.25
N SER A 470 -12.26 -15.01 -15.41
CA SER A 470 -13.24 -15.91 -16.02
C SER A 470 -12.66 -17.27 -16.42
N ASP A 471 -11.37 -17.31 -16.77
CA ASP A 471 -10.58 -18.50 -17.09
C ASP A 471 -10.01 -19.21 -15.85
N SER A 472 -10.29 -18.70 -14.65
CA SER A 472 -9.74 -19.16 -13.36
C SER A 472 -8.20 -19.11 -13.25
N SER A 473 -7.52 -18.28 -14.05
CA SER A 473 -6.06 -18.12 -14.01
C SER A 473 -5.51 -17.36 -12.78
N GLY A 474 -6.39 -16.74 -11.98
CA GLY A 474 -6.04 -16.02 -10.76
C GLY A 474 -6.99 -14.85 -10.49
N LEU A 475 -6.52 -13.86 -9.72
CA LEU A 475 -7.23 -12.60 -9.49
C LEU A 475 -7.33 -11.77 -10.77
N LEU A 476 -8.40 -10.97 -10.90
CA LEU A 476 -8.54 -9.94 -11.93
C LEU A 476 -7.68 -8.73 -11.59
N GLY A 477 -7.94 -8.13 -10.43
CA GLY A 477 -7.23 -6.96 -9.90
C GLY A 477 -5.88 -7.31 -9.29
N CYS A 478 -5.31 -6.38 -8.53
CA CYS A 478 -4.05 -6.52 -7.83
C CYS A 478 -4.05 -7.68 -6.82
N HIS A 479 -2.84 -8.15 -6.52
CA HIS A 479 -2.62 -9.34 -5.70
C HIS A 479 -2.35 -8.98 -4.23
N PRO A 480 -2.80 -9.81 -3.26
CA PRO A 480 -2.38 -9.74 -1.87
C PRO A 480 -0.85 -9.78 -1.73
N SER A 481 -0.32 -9.07 -0.73
CA SER A 481 1.12 -9.02 -0.50
C SER A 481 1.71 -10.41 -0.18
N VAL A 482 3.03 -10.54 -0.31
CA VAL A 482 3.74 -11.81 0.00
C VAL A 482 3.46 -12.28 1.42
N ASP A 483 3.34 -11.35 2.38
CA ASP A 483 3.01 -11.59 3.78
C ASP A 483 1.51 -11.35 4.11
N GLY A 484 0.61 -11.40 3.13
CA GLY A 484 -0.84 -11.50 3.35
C GLY A 484 -1.53 -10.19 3.76
N GLU A 485 -1.05 -9.04 3.31
CA GLU A 485 -1.83 -7.80 3.38
C GLU A 485 -2.85 -7.71 2.22
N LEU A 486 -4.01 -7.12 2.49
CA LEU A 486 -5.15 -7.06 1.56
C LEU A 486 -5.62 -5.63 1.25
N TRP A 487 -4.99 -4.60 1.83
CA TRP A 487 -5.44 -3.23 1.71
C TRP A 487 -5.45 -2.73 0.26
N VAL A 488 -4.48 -3.13 -0.58
CA VAL A 488 -4.46 -2.77 -2.01
C VAL A 488 -5.68 -3.33 -2.73
N CYS A 489 -5.96 -4.63 -2.56
CA CYS A 489 -7.08 -5.33 -3.18
C CYS A 489 -8.44 -4.71 -2.82
N TYR A 490 -8.65 -4.35 -1.55
CA TYR A 490 -9.92 -3.74 -1.13
C TYR A 490 -10.02 -2.24 -1.47
N LEU A 491 -8.89 -1.52 -1.55
CA LEU A 491 -8.87 -0.13 -2.02
C LEU A 491 -9.16 -0.05 -3.53
N GLU A 492 -8.49 -0.88 -4.33
CA GLU A 492 -8.72 -1.03 -5.77
C GLU A 492 -10.19 -1.43 -6.04
N LYS A 493 -10.71 -2.45 -5.34
CA LYS A 493 -12.12 -2.86 -5.42
C LYS A 493 -13.10 -1.74 -5.03
N ALA A 494 -12.79 -0.95 -4.00
CA ALA A 494 -13.63 0.18 -3.60
C ALA A 494 -13.64 1.30 -4.66
N VAL A 495 -12.48 1.60 -5.26
CA VAL A 495 -12.40 2.55 -6.38
C VAL A 495 -13.12 2.01 -7.62
N ALA A 496 -13.02 0.71 -7.92
CA ALA A 496 -13.80 0.07 -8.99
C ALA A 496 -15.31 0.24 -8.77
N ALA A 497 -15.81 -0.01 -7.55
CA ALA A 497 -17.22 0.19 -7.21
C ALA A 497 -17.65 1.67 -7.33
N HIS A 498 -16.84 2.60 -6.82
CA HIS A 498 -17.06 4.05 -6.87
C HIS A 498 -17.07 4.62 -8.30
N CYS A 499 -16.27 4.05 -9.19
CA CYS A 499 -16.25 4.36 -10.62
C CYS A 499 -17.40 3.69 -11.41
N GLY A 500 -18.10 2.72 -10.82
CA GLY A 500 -19.23 2.01 -11.43
C GLY A 500 -18.90 0.69 -12.14
N GLY A 501 -17.73 0.09 -11.88
CA GLY A 501 -17.34 -1.24 -12.35
C GLY A 501 -15.87 -1.34 -12.80
N TRP A 502 -15.36 -2.56 -12.97
CA TRP A 502 -13.96 -2.80 -13.39
C TRP A 502 -13.63 -2.20 -14.76
N ASP A 503 -14.56 -2.28 -15.72
CA ASP A 503 -14.44 -1.67 -17.06
C ASP A 503 -14.33 -0.14 -17.03
N LYS A 504 -14.50 0.51 -15.87
CA LYS A 504 -14.37 1.96 -15.68
C LYS A 504 -12.98 2.40 -15.19
N LEU A 505 -12.08 1.47 -14.87
CA LEU A 505 -10.73 1.80 -14.38
C LEU A 505 -9.64 1.85 -15.45
N GLN A 506 -9.95 1.59 -16.72
CA GLN A 506 -8.94 1.59 -17.78
C GLN A 506 -8.45 3.00 -18.13
N GLY A 507 -7.15 3.17 -18.35
CA GLY A 507 -6.59 4.37 -19.02
C GLY A 507 -6.94 5.74 -18.40
N GLY A 508 -6.88 5.86 -17.07
CA GLY A 508 -6.95 7.15 -16.36
C GLY A 508 -5.60 7.85 -16.20
N THR A 509 -5.47 8.73 -15.19
CA THR A 509 -4.22 9.45 -14.87
C THR A 509 -4.05 9.58 -13.36
N CYS A 510 -2.80 9.59 -12.85
CA CYS A 510 -2.52 9.58 -11.40
C CYS A 510 -3.19 10.74 -10.65
N VAL A 511 -3.24 11.92 -11.27
CA VAL A 511 -3.98 13.09 -10.75
C VAL A 511 -5.48 12.86 -10.59
N HIS A 512 -6.11 12.00 -11.40
CA HIS A 512 -7.52 11.64 -11.25
C HIS A 512 -7.74 10.75 -10.01
N ALA A 513 -6.85 9.78 -9.81
CA ALA A 513 -6.87 8.92 -8.62
C ALA A 513 -6.65 9.72 -7.34
N TRP A 514 -5.70 10.66 -7.30
CA TRP A 514 -5.50 11.49 -6.10
C TRP A 514 -6.69 12.40 -5.76
N ARG A 515 -7.53 12.80 -6.73
CA ARG A 515 -8.81 13.48 -6.41
C ARG A 515 -9.74 12.56 -5.62
N ILE A 516 -9.88 11.31 -6.06
CA ILE A 516 -10.71 10.28 -5.40
C ILE A 516 -10.15 9.89 -4.03
N LEU A 517 -8.83 9.76 -3.91
CA LEU A 517 -8.17 9.29 -2.68
C LEU A 517 -8.01 10.41 -1.62
N THR A 518 -7.64 11.63 -2.03
CA THR A 518 -7.25 12.70 -1.09
C THR A 518 -8.24 13.86 -1.00
N GLY A 519 -9.18 13.97 -1.94
CA GLY A 519 -10.07 15.14 -2.07
C GLY A 519 -9.37 16.42 -2.53
N CYS A 520 -8.04 16.41 -2.75
CA CYS A 520 -7.31 17.59 -3.19
C CYS A 520 -7.67 17.97 -4.63
N LYS A 521 -8.04 19.24 -4.82
CA LYS A 521 -8.35 19.85 -6.12
C LYS A 521 -7.10 20.27 -6.90
N GLU A 522 -6.05 20.69 -6.19
CA GLU A 522 -4.83 21.26 -6.75
C GLU A 522 -3.94 20.15 -7.33
N GLN A 523 -4.27 19.78 -8.56
CA GLN A 523 -3.82 18.57 -9.24
C GLN A 523 -3.35 18.94 -10.65
N TYR A 524 -2.07 18.70 -10.93
CA TYR A 524 -1.37 19.25 -12.08
C TYR A 524 -0.74 18.15 -12.94
N SER A 525 -0.88 18.30 -14.25
CA SER A 525 -0.19 17.50 -15.26
C SER A 525 0.78 18.41 -16.03
N PHE A 526 2.06 18.04 -16.03
CA PHE A 526 3.12 18.73 -16.74
C PHE A 526 3.56 17.87 -17.93
N HIS A 527 3.44 18.41 -19.14
CA HIS A 527 3.80 17.70 -20.37
C HIS A 527 4.88 18.48 -21.11
N LYS A 528 5.85 17.78 -21.72
CA LYS A 528 6.73 18.35 -22.75
C LYS A 528 5.88 18.81 -23.95
N ASP A 529 6.27 19.91 -24.61
CA ASP A 529 5.46 20.45 -25.70
C ASP A 529 5.66 19.81 -27.08
N ASP A 530 4.54 19.57 -27.78
CA ASP A 530 4.49 18.99 -29.15
C ASP A 530 5.26 19.83 -30.20
N ALA A 531 5.65 21.06 -29.84
CA ALA A 531 6.51 21.92 -30.64
C ALA A 531 7.98 21.46 -30.67
N GLY A 532 8.33 20.40 -29.92
CA GLY A 532 9.67 19.82 -29.91
C GLY A 532 10.71 20.69 -29.19
N THR A 533 10.28 21.61 -28.32
CA THR A 533 11.24 22.46 -27.56
C THR A 533 11.79 21.76 -26.31
N GLY A 534 11.26 20.58 -25.97
CA GLY A 534 11.60 19.82 -24.77
C GLY A 534 11.05 20.41 -23.47
N LYS A 535 10.35 21.56 -23.53
CA LYS A 535 9.92 22.30 -22.34
C LYS A 535 8.59 21.80 -21.78
N PHE A 536 8.53 21.70 -20.46
CA PHE A 536 7.33 21.34 -19.72
C PHE A 536 6.35 22.52 -19.63
N ARG A 537 5.04 22.22 -19.70
CA ARG A 537 3.94 23.18 -19.54
C ARG A 537 2.94 22.69 -18.49
N CYS A 538 2.55 23.57 -17.58
CA CYS A 538 1.58 23.29 -16.53
C CYS A 538 0.15 23.23 -17.07
N SER A 539 -0.60 22.18 -16.70
CA SER A 539 -2.02 22.02 -17.04
C SER A 539 -2.82 21.35 -15.93
N GLY A 540 -4.14 21.51 -15.93
CA GLY A 540 -5.03 20.98 -14.88
C GLY A 540 -6.52 21.17 -15.20
N THR A 541 -7.40 21.01 -14.20
CA THR A 541 -8.87 21.06 -14.38
C THR A 541 -9.54 22.30 -13.77
N LEU A 542 -8.79 23.36 -13.46
CA LEU A 542 -9.34 24.69 -13.19
C LEU A 542 -9.40 25.44 -14.52
N ASN A 543 -10.58 25.94 -14.89
CA ASN A 543 -10.81 26.63 -16.15
C ASN A 543 -10.43 28.12 -16.03
N PRO A 544 -9.37 28.61 -16.72
CA PRO A 544 -8.88 29.98 -16.58
C PRO A 544 -9.81 31.03 -17.20
N ASN A 545 -10.88 30.63 -17.90
CA ASN A 545 -11.88 31.53 -18.47
C ASN A 545 -13.06 31.77 -17.53
N THR A 546 -13.23 30.92 -16.51
CA THR A 546 -14.38 30.96 -15.59
C THR A 546 -14.00 30.93 -14.10
N GLU A 547 -12.70 30.79 -13.81
CA GLU A 547 -12.11 30.68 -12.47
C GLU A 547 -12.72 29.56 -11.61
N LYS A 548 -13.16 28.47 -12.27
CA LYS A 548 -13.86 27.36 -11.64
C LYS A 548 -13.26 26.01 -12.02
N TRP A 549 -13.26 25.10 -11.06
CA TRP A 549 -12.91 23.69 -11.29
C TRP A 549 -14.00 23.04 -12.15
N GLU A 550 -13.58 22.33 -13.18
CA GLU A 550 -14.47 21.58 -14.07
C GLU A 550 -15.13 20.42 -13.33
N THR A 551 -16.40 20.13 -13.67
CA THR A 551 -17.13 19.01 -13.07
C THR A 551 -16.67 17.69 -13.68
N LEU A 552 -15.97 16.89 -12.88
CA LEU A 552 -15.49 15.55 -13.24
C LEU A 552 -16.52 14.48 -12.83
N ALA A 553 -16.33 13.25 -13.29
CA ALA A 553 -17.00 12.06 -12.78
C ALA A 553 -15.97 11.14 -12.10
N ASN A 554 -16.41 10.24 -11.21
CA ASN A 554 -15.51 9.33 -10.48
C ASN A 554 -14.73 8.43 -11.45
N SER A 555 -15.40 7.88 -12.46
CA SER A 555 -14.78 7.21 -13.60
C SER A 555 -14.02 8.20 -14.50
N PRO A 556 -12.73 7.95 -14.85
CA PRO A 556 -11.97 8.78 -15.80
C PRO A 556 -12.52 8.75 -17.24
N HIS A 557 -13.41 7.80 -17.56
CA HIS A 557 -14.06 7.72 -18.87
C HIS A 557 -15.26 8.67 -19.02
N ASP A 558 -15.84 9.18 -17.93
CA ASP A 558 -17.10 9.92 -17.96
C ASP A 558 -16.91 11.41 -17.59
N GLY A 559 -17.83 12.27 -18.02
CA GLY A 559 -17.76 13.71 -17.74
C GLY A 559 -16.67 14.46 -18.52
N PHE A 560 -16.09 15.49 -17.91
CA PHE A 560 -15.03 16.31 -18.52
C PHE A 560 -13.67 15.60 -18.47
N ARG A 561 -12.99 15.50 -19.62
CA ARG A 561 -11.68 14.83 -19.79
C ARG A 561 -10.61 15.72 -20.45
N GLY A 562 -10.83 17.04 -20.46
CA GLY A 562 -9.86 18.00 -20.98
C GLY A 562 -8.84 18.40 -19.92
N LEU A 563 -7.83 19.18 -20.35
CA LEU A 563 -6.94 19.91 -19.44
C LEU A 563 -6.81 21.35 -19.96
N TRP A 564 -6.83 22.31 -19.05
CA TRP A 564 -6.59 23.71 -19.32
C TRP A 564 -5.14 24.08 -18.99
N PRO A 565 -4.50 25.03 -19.70
CA PRO A 565 -3.24 25.63 -19.26
C PRO A 565 -3.43 26.27 -17.89
N MET A 566 -2.46 26.04 -16.99
CA MET A 566 -2.57 26.41 -15.58
C MET A 566 -1.43 27.31 -15.11
N PRO A 567 -1.64 28.10 -14.03
CA PRO A 567 -0.54 28.63 -13.25
C PRO A 567 0.28 27.47 -12.67
N TRP A 568 1.58 27.66 -12.55
CA TRP A 568 2.46 26.71 -11.86
C TRP A 568 2.23 26.78 -10.35
N PRO A 569 2.37 25.67 -9.60
CA PRO A 569 2.24 25.67 -8.15
C PRO A 569 3.16 26.71 -7.49
N GLU A 570 2.66 27.40 -6.46
CA GLU A 570 3.45 28.39 -5.71
C GLU A 570 4.66 27.75 -5.01
N VAL A 571 4.50 26.51 -4.53
CA VAL A 571 5.63 25.68 -4.07
C VAL A 571 6.55 25.37 -5.25
N GLY A 572 7.84 25.64 -5.10
CA GLY A 572 8.82 25.65 -6.18
C GLY A 572 8.95 27.00 -6.91
N GLY A 573 8.12 28.01 -6.58
CA GLY A 573 8.30 29.39 -7.03
C GLY A 573 7.29 29.91 -8.06
N GLY A 574 6.15 29.25 -8.23
CA GLY A 574 5.01 29.76 -9.02
C GLY A 574 5.29 29.94 -10.52
N GLY A 575 4.32 30.60 -11.19
CA GLY A 575 4.42 30.97 -12.61
C GLY A 575 3.06 31.12 -13.31
N GLY A 576 2.95 32.03 -14.27
CA GLY A 576 1.70 32.23 -15.03
C GLY A 576 1.49 31.23 -16.19
N LEU A 577 0.28 31.24 -16.77
CA LEU A 577 -0.22 30.32 -17.83
C LEU A 577 0.69 30.09 -19.06
N LYS A 578 1.69 30.94 -19.28
CA LYS A 578 2.60 30.92 -20.44
C LYS A 578 4.01 30.43 -20.10
N LEU A 579 4.33 30.23 -18.82
CA LEU A 579 5.63 29.74 -18.39
C LEU A 579 5.85 28.30 -18.87
N ALA A 580 7.00 28.06 -19.49
CA ALA A 580 7.43 26.74 -19.92
C ALA A 580 8.90 26.51 -19.52
N LEU A 581 9.12 25.50 -18.68
CA LEU A 581 10.39 25.21 -18.02
C LEU A 581 11.22 24.20 -18.80
N GLY A 582 12.54 24.37 -18.80
CA GLY A 582 13.48 23.31 -19.20
C GLY A 582 13.56 22.20 -18.16
N GLU A 583 14.28 21.13 -18.50
CA GLU A 583 14.43 19.93 -17.67
C GLU A 583 15.03 20.22 -16.28
N GLN A 584 16.15 20.97 -16.22
CA GLN A 584 16.74 21.41 -14.94
C GLN A 584 15.75 22.23 -14.10
N GLU A 585 15.10 23.23 -14.72
CA GLU A 585 14.13 24.10 -14.05
C GLU A 585 12.91 23.31 -13.54
N MET A 586 12.57 22.19 -14.18
CA MET A 586 11.50 21.27 -13.79
C MET A 586 11.93 20.38 -12.62
N PHE A 587 13.15 19.81 -12.64
CA PHE A 587 13.71 19.04 -11.54
C PHE A 587 13.84 19.86 -10.26
N GLU A 588 14.24 21.14 -10.36
CA GLU A 588 14.23 22.09 -9.25
C GLU A 588 12.84 22.27 -8.61
N ARG A 589 11.74 22.15 -9.39
CA ARG A 589 10.37 22.12 -8.85
C ARG A 589 10.03 20.79 -8.20
N MET A 590 10.42 19.67 -8.82
CA MET A 590 10.18 18.32 -8.29
C MET A 590 10.81 18.15 -6.90
N CYS A 591 12.05 18.60 -6.71
CA CYS A 591 12.70 18.64 -5.40
C CYS A 591 11.89 19.49 -4.39
N ALA A 592 11.41 20.68 -4.81
CA ALA A 592 10.59 21.54 -3.95
C ALA A 592 9.20 20.95 -3.60
N TRP A 593 8.70 20.01 -4.41
CA TRP A 593 7.46 19.29 -4.14
C TRP A 593 7.70 18.09 -3.21
N ASP A 594 8.80 17.35 -3.36
CA ASP A 594 9.24 16.33 -2.40
C ASP A 594 9.49 16.94 -1.00
N ASP A 595 10.20 18.07 -0.93
CA ASP A 595 10.42 18.87 0.29
C ASP A 595 9.10 19.27 1.01
N ALA A 596 8.02 19.42 0.25
CA ALA A 596 6.71 19.88 0.73
C ALA A 596 5.74 18.72 1.09
N ASN A 597 6.22 17.47 1.07
CA ASN A 597 5.42 16.25 1.18
C ASN A 597 4.31 16.13 0.13
N TYR A 598 4.51 16.69 -1.06
CA TYR A 598 3.60 16.52 -2.20
C TYR A 598 3.90 15.20 -2.89
N ILE A 599 2.86 14.50 -3.36
CA ILE A 599 3.01 13.20 -4.03
C ILE A 599 3.05 13.35 -5.55
N MET A 600 3.98 12.61 -6.16
CA MET A 600 4.37 12.74 -7.56
C MET A 600 4.39 11.38 -8.27
N ALA A 601 4.15 11.44 -9.58
CA ALA A 601 4.17 10.28 -10.48
C ALA A 601 4.56 10.75 -11.88
N CYS A 602 4.93 9.84 -12.76
CA CYS A 602 5.23 10.11 -14.15
C CYS A 602 4.48 9.17 -15.09
N GLY A 603 4.36 9.59 -16.34
CA GLY A 603 3.88 8.79 -17.45
C GLY A 603 4.96 8.72 -18.53
N THR A 604 5.18 7.52 -19.04
CA THR A 604 6.04 7.31 -20.22
C THR A 604 5.34 7.81 -21.49
N ARG A 605 6.08 7.90 -22.59
CA ARG A 605 5.53 8.25 -23.92
C ARG A 605 4.41 7.29 -24.34
N LYS A 606 3.59 7.70 -25.32
CA LYS A 606 2.48 6.88 -25.83
C LYS A 606 2.98 5.64 -26.60
N GLY A 607 2.70 4.45 -26.08
CA GLY A 607 2.90 3.16 -26.76
C GLY A 607 2.03 2.06 -26.16
N SER A 608 2.55 0.83 -26.05
CA SER A 608 1.85 -0.31 -25.42
C SER A 608 2.57 -0.81 -24.17
N ASP A 609 1.77 -1.24 -23.21
CA ASP A 609 2.08 -2.07 -22.02
C ASP A 609 2.85 -3.40 -22.26
N LYS A 610 3.39 -3.59 -23.46
CA LYS A 610 4.07 -4.79 -23.98
C LYS A 610 5.36 -4.47 -24.72
N GLU A 611 5.70 -3.19 -24.83
CA GLU A 611 6.93 -2.67 -25.43
C GLU A 611 7.67 -1.91 -24.33
N ASP A 612 8.86 -2.39 -23.97
CA ASP A 612 9.79 -1.67 -23.09
C ASP A 612 11.00 -1.17 -23.88
N HIS A 613 11.62 -0.13 -23.36
CA HIS A 613 12.89 0.42 -23.84
C HIS A 613 13.77 0.61 -22.61
N ASP A 614 14.91 -0.09 -22.57
CA ASP A 614 15.82 -0.07 -21.41
C ASP A 614 15.15 -0.53 -20.08
N GLY A 615 14.10 -1.36 -20.17
CA GLY A 615 13.26 -1.81 -19.04
C GLY A 615 12.12 -0.84 -18.67
N ILE A 616 12.05 0.33 -19.32
CA ILE A 616 10.95 1.30 -19.12
C ILE A 616 9.81 1.01 -20.10
N VAL A 617 8.62 0.73 -19.56
CA VAL A 617 7.43 0.31 -20.31
C VAL A 617 6.71 1.51 -20.94
N ASP A 618 6.40 1.44 -22.23
CA ASP A 618 5.66 2.50 -22.94
C ASP A 618 4.17 2.54 -22.58
N GLY A 619 3.59 3.74 -22.56
CA GLY A 619 2.17 3.95 -22.22
C GLY A 619 1.80 3.66 -20.76
N HIS A 620 2.80 3.55 -19.87
CA HIS A 620 2.66 3.11 -18.48
C HIS A 620 2.84 4.27 -17.48
N ALA A 621 2.30 4.08 -16.28
CA ALA A 621 2.42 5.02 -15.17
C ALA A 621 3.43 4.49 -14.14
N TYR A 622 4.26 5.39 -13.64
CA TYR A 622 5.29 5.13 -12.63
C TYR A 622 5.16 6.14 -11.48
N THR A 623 5.67 5.79 -10.31
CA THR A 623 5.65 6.65 -9.12
C THR A 623 7.00 7.35 -8.95
N ILE A 624 7.00 8.61 -8.51
CA ILE A 624 8.23 9.33 -8.13
C ILE A 624 8.28 9.36 -6.60
N LEU A 625 9.24 8.65 -6.01
CA LEU A 625 9.34 8.45 -4.55
C LEU A 625 10.22 9.51 -3.87
N SER A 626 11.25 10.00 -4.55
CA SER A 626 12.08 11.11 -4.07
C SER A 626 12.88 11.77 -5.19
N CYS A 627 13.28 13.03 -4.98
CA CYS A 627 14.19 13.79 -5.82
C CYS A 627 15.30 14.40 -4.95
N ILE A 628 16.58 14.12 -5.27
CA ILE A 628 17.75 14.59 -4.53
C ILE A 628 18.62 15.44 -5.45
N ASP A 629 18.68 16.74 -5.21
CA ASP A 629 19.62 17.63 -5.91
C ASP A 629 21.04 17.49 -5.35
N ASN A 630 22.05 17.49 -6.24
CA ASN A 630 23.48 17.39 -5.90
C ASN A 630 23.79 16.20 -4.95
N ALA A 631 23.34 14.99 -5.29
CA ALA A 631 23.40 13.81 -4.42
C ALA A 631 24.84 13.53 -3.91
N GLY A 632 24.99 13.29 -2.61
CA GLY A 632 26.31 13.13 -1.97
C GLY A 632 27.18 14.39 -1.97
N GLY A 633 26.66 15.56 -2.34
CA GLY A 633 27.44 16.78 -2.60
C GLY A 633 28.15 16.77 -3.96
N THR A 634 27.73 15.91 -4.88
CA THR A 634 28.29 15.76 -6.23
C THR A 634 27.47 16.52 -7.29
N GLU A 635 27.82 16.33 -8.56
CA GLU A 635 27.14 16.90 -9.72
C GLU A 635 25.89 16.11 -10.18
N PHE A 636 25.53 15.01 -9.51
CA PHE A 636 24.41 14.15 -9.90
C PHE A 636 23.08 14.55 -9.25
N ASP A 637 22.11 14.86 -10.09
CA ASP A 637 20.72 15.10 -9.71
C ASP A 637 19.92 13.80 -9.88
N MET A 638 19.40 13.25 -8.78
CA MET A 638 18.92 11.87 -8.70
C MET A 638 17.42 11.78 -8.42
N ILE A 639 16.71 10.91 -9.15
CA ILE A 639 15.29 10.63 -8.98
C ILE A 639 15.10 9.16 -8.62
N LYS A 640 14.32 8.88 -7.57
CA LYS A 640 13.87 7.53 -7.22
C LYS A 640 12.51 7.27 -7.84
N VAL A 641 12.41 6.24 -8.68
CA VAL A 641 11.21 5.90 -9.45
C VAL A 641 10.73 4.50 -9.04
N ARG A 642 9.42 4.24 -9.16
CA ARG A 642 8.84 2.91 -8.91
C ARG A 642 7.80 2.48 -9.95
N ASN A 643 7.95 1.27 -10.46
CA ASN A 643 6.98 0.54 -11.27
C ASN A 643 5.87 -0.05 -10.38
N PRO A 644 4.57 0.23 -10.60
CA PRO A 644 3.46 -0.37 -9.84
C PRO A 644 3.26 -1.88 -10.07
N TRP A 645 4.06 -2.52 -10.94
CA TRP A 645 4.06 -3.97 -11.12
C TRP A 645 4.78 -4.71 -9.98
N GLY A 646 5.64 -4.01 -9.21
CA GLY A 646 6.45 -4.64 -8.16
C GLY A 646 7.62 -5.48 -8.68
N HIS A 647 7.99 -5.27 -9.96
CA HIS A 647 9.14 -5.83 -10.67
C HIS A 647 9.38 -5.00 -11.93
N GLY A 648 10.52 -5.18 -12.61
CA GLY A 648 10.83 -4.56 -13.90
C GLY A 648 11.28 -3.11 -13.78
N GLU A 649 12.59 -2.93 -13.84
CA GLU A 649 13.33 -1.69 -13.54
C GLU A 649 14.13 -1.16 -14.74
N PHE A 650 14.68 0.04 -14.58
CA PHE A 650 15.67 0.59 -15.51
C PHE A 650 16.93 -0.29 -15.53
N SER A 651 17.32 -0.75 -16.73
CA SER A 651 18.31 -1.83 -16.93
C SER A 651 19.45 -1.44 -17.89
N SER A 652 19.73 -0.14 -18.01
CA SER A 652 20.63 0.44 -19.02
C SER A 652 21.29 1.71 -18.48
N GLY A 653 21.95 1.61 -17.33
CA GLY A 653 22.30 2.77 -16.51
C GLY A 653 23.77 2.93 -16.12
N MET A 654 23.98 3.95 -15.30
CA MET A 654 25.09 4.04 -14.33
C MET A 654 24.58 3.81 -12.89
N TRP A 655 23.26 3.85 -12.70
CA TRP A 655 22.54 3.88 -11.41
C TRP A 655 21.40 2.84 -11.33
N ASP A 656 21.37 1.93 -12.30
CA ASP A 656 20.73 0.62 -12.21
C ASP A 656 21.27 -0.18 -11.01
N ASP A 657 20.54 -1.20 -10.54
CA ASP A 657 20.74 -1.82 -9.23
C ASP A 657 22.11 -2.53 -9.04
N ASP A 658 22.70 -3.07 -10.11
CA ASP A 658 24.10 -3.56 -10.16
C ASP A 658 25.05 -2.59 -10.90
N GLY A 659 24.60 -1.36 -11.11
CA GLY A 659 25.25 -0.33 -11.91
C GLY A 659 26.61 0.15 -11.38
N PRO A 660 27.58 0.45 -12.28
CA PRO A 660 28.95 0.78 -11.90
C PRO A 660 29.12 2.16 -11.24
N GLY A 661 28.09 3.01 -11.25
CA GLY A 661 28.12 4.32 -10.59
C GLY A 661 28.18 4.20 -9.08
N TRP A 662 27.50 3.21 -8.49
CA TRP A 662 27.41 3.05 -7.04
C TRP A 662 28.77 2.84 -6.37
N ASP A 663 29.62 2.00 -6.94
CA ASP A 663 30.95 1.71 -6.40
C ASP A 663 31.99 2.78 -6.80
N LYS A 664 31.71 3.55 -7.85
CA LYS A 664 32.52 4.69 -8.30
C LYS A 664 32.27 5.95 -7.47
N TYR A 665 31.05 6.12 -6.93
CA TYR A 665 30.59 7.31 -6.22
C TYR A 665 29.91 6.93 -4.88
N PRO A 666 30.69 6.53 -3.87
CA PRO A 666 30.15 6.04 -2.60
C PRO A 666 29.29 7.06 -1.84
N ASP A 667 29.57 8.36 -1.99
CA ASP A 667 28.76 9.43 -1.38
C ASP A 667 27.36 9.56 -2.03
N VAL A 668 27.23 9.26 -3.33
CA VAL A 668 25.93 9.15 -4.01
C VAL A 668 25.22 7.88 -3.56
N LYS A 669 25.93 6.75 -3.47
CA LYS A 669 25.38 5.49 -2.91
C LYS A 669 24.86 5.68 -1.48
N ALA A 670 25.55 6.47 -0.65
CA ALA A 670 25.12 6.81 0.70
C ALA A 670 23.92 7.77 0.75
N ALA A 671 23.82 8.72 -0.19
CA ALA A 671 22.68 9.65 -0.28
C ALA A 671 21.40 8.97 -0.81
N CYS A 672 21.53 8.12 -1.83
CA CYS A 672 20.42 7.40 -2.45
C CYS A 672 19.98 6.15 -1.67
N ASN A 673 20.91 5.50 -0.95
CA ASN A 673 20.71 4.20 -0.29
C ASN A 673 19.94 3.21 -1.20
N PRO A 674 20.51 2.81 -2.35
CA PRO A 674 19.89 1.80 -3.20
C PRO A 674 19.73 0.48 -2.43
N VAL A 675 18.63 -0.22 -2.72
CA VAL A 675 18.49 -1.66 -2.47
C VAL A 675 18.98 -2.36 -3.76
N GLN A 676 19.32 -3.64 -3.70
CA GLN A 676 19.65 -4.43 -4.90
C GLN A 676 18.64 -5.59 -5.02
N ALA A 677 17.48 -5.34 -5.63
CA ALA A 677 16.39 -6.31 -5.76
C ALA A 677 15.33 -5.89 -6.79
N ASP A 678 14.93 -6.83 -7.66
CA ASP A 678 13.77 -6.71 -8.55
C ASP A 678 12.46 -6.60 -7.73
N ASP A 679 12.11 -5.38 -7.31
CA ASP A 679 10.91 -5.00 -6.55
C ASP A 679 10.12 -3.82 -7.19
N GLY A 680 10.58 -3.39 -8.36
CA GLY A 680 10.07 -2.30 -9.18
C GLY A 680 10.69 -0.95 -8.88
N ILE A 681 11.59 -0.81 -7.89
CA ILE A 681 12.18 0.47 -7.47
C ILE A 681 13.58 0.64 -8.05
N PHE A 682 13.83 1.77 -8.71
CA PHE A 682 15.16 2.09 -9.24
C PHE A 682 15.51 3.57 -9.04
N TRP A 683 16.81 3.87 -9.12
CA TRP A 683 17.33 5.23 -9.19
C TRP A 683 17.75 5.57 -10.63
N VAL A 684 17.59 6.84 -11.00
CA VAL A 684 17.94 7.34 -12.32
C VAL A 684 18.41 8.80 -12.23
N ASP A 685 19.37 9.18 -13.06
CA ASP A 685 19.83 10.56 -13.20
C ASP A 685 18.72 11.41 -13.84
N ALA A 686 18.53 12.66 -13.40
CA ALA A 686 17.46 13.52 -13.88
C ALA A 686 17.50 13.74 -15.40
N ALA A 687 18.69 13.88 -16.01
CA ALA A 687 18.84 14.04 -17.46
C ALA A 687 18.56 12.74 -18.24
N GLU A 688 18.65 11.58 -17.57
CA GLU A 688 18.27 10.28 -18.12
C GLU A 688 16.74 10.07 -18.01
N PHE A 689 16.17 10.33 -16.83
CA PHE A 689 14.74 10.28 -16.54
C PHE A 689 13.89 11.03 -17.58
N PHE A 690 14.28 12.27 -17.91
CA PHE A 690 13.50 13.08 -18.85
C PHE A 690 13.49 12.54 -20.29
N LYS A 691 14.32 11.56 -20.66
CA LYS A 691 14.26 10.92 -21.99
C LYS A 691 13.08 9.95 -22.12
N TYR A 692 12.71 9.29 -21.02
CA TYR A 692 11.64 8.28 -20.99
C TYR A 692 10.31 8.86 -20.48
N PHE A 693 10.37 9.81 -19.53
CA PHE A 693 9.21 10.39 -18.87
C PHE A 693 8.83 11.76 -19.44
N GLU A 694 7.96 11.76 -20.45
CA GLU A 694 7.43 12.97 -21.11
C GLU A 694 6.37 13.72 -20.28
N THR A 695 5.78 13.04 -19.30
CA THR A 695 4.69 13.56 -18.45
C THR A 695 5.00 13.37 -16.97
N ILE A 696 4.77 14.43 -16.18
CA ILE A 696 4.81 14.41 -14.70
C ILE A 696 3.44 14.79 -14.14
N TYR A 697 3.03 14.12 -13.08
CA TYR A 697 1.79 14.29 -12.35
C TYR A 697 2.09 14.73 -10.92
N LEU A 698 1.33 15.70 -10.40
CA LEU A 698 1.49 16.24 -9.05
C LEU A 698 0.13 16.43 -8.36
N CYS A 699 0.01 15.87 -7.15
CA CYS A 699 -0.97 16.32 -6.16
C CYS A 699 -0.30 17.35 -5.25
N ALA A 700 -0.69 18.63 -5.36
CA ALA A 700 -0.12 19.72 -4.57
C ALA A 700 -0.71 19.78 -3.14
N CYS A 701 -0.87 18.63 -2.51
CA CYS A 701 -1.32 18.49 -1.13
C CYS A 701 -0.16 18.02 -0.26
N ASP A 702 0.11 18.72 0.85
CA ASP A 702 1.03 18.24 1.87
C ASP A 702 0.38 17.05 2.58
N ILE A 703 0.77 15.83 2.19
CA ILE A 703 0.09 14.61 2.65
C ILE A 703 0.24 14.41 4.16
N SER A 704 1.25 15.00 4.82
CA SER A 704 1.32 14.98 6.28
C SER A 704 0.10 15.64 6.96
N LYS A 705 -0.52 16.63 6.30
CA LYS A 705 -1.79 17.25 6.74
C LYS A 705 -3.03 16.45 6.35
N PHE A 706 -2.93 15.56 5.36
CA PHE A 706 -3.99 14.60 5.05
C PHE A 706 -4.00 13.45 6.05
N VAL A 707 -2.85 13.01 6.57
CA VAL A 707 -2.77 11.98 7.61
C VAL A 707 -3.42 12.42 8.94
N ALA A 708 -3.36 13.72 9.26
CA ALA A 708 -3.82 14.32 10.52
C ALA A 708 -5.35 14.46 10.70
#